data_AF-A0A443STB2-F1
#
_entry.id   AF-A0A443STB2-F1
#
_cell.length_a   1.000
_cell.length_b   1.000
_cell.length_c   1.000
_cell.angle_alpha   90.00
_cell.angle_beta   90.00
_cell.angle_gamma   90.00
#
_symmetry.space_group_name_H-M   'P 1'
#
loop_
_entity.id
_entity.type
_entity.pdbx_description
1 polymer ?
#
loop_
_entity_poly.entity_id
_entity_poly.type
_entity_poly.pdbx_seq_one_letter_code
_entity_poly.pdbx_strand_id
1 'polypeptide(L)'
;VVKLFAQHKDDRKRVEKALETCGLPSGKNDSINPEVFTLGVFLDFYKHLVLRNEVNKIFDHLTGFDSSSSKKGQQKLMTVDHLVEFLNREQRDPRLNEILYPYADRAKGREIINQYEPNRTNVQKGLFSVDGFLRYLMSDDNAIVAPEKFDLNQDLDQPLNHYFINSSHNTYLTGHQLTGKASVEIYRQCLLAGCRCVELDCWNGKNSDEEPVITHGYTVVTDVLLKEVLEAIADSAFKTSEFPVILSFENHCSPKQQAKIAMYCRKIFGDMLLTEPLQSHPLKPGVPLPTPKQLMRKIIIKNKKKHHIRRDRKQRQTGAQQHQQASPREAQEPSSDILSTSGGNTSVLGSTPERRPTLVAHNSDESGVGSSQIEREDSSQMIDSDEGGSSSHVVTAGKQVAANVSSCDIDDIDSDSSLEDDEAGPPSESASTALAAGETSEELPGSAQVKESEAVAEMSALVNYIQPVKFHSFEHAEKRGRSFEISSFVETTATSLLKERPVDFVNFNKRQLSRIYPKGTRVDSSNYMPQVFWNAGCQMVALNFQSLDLGMQLNLGLFEYNCRSGYLLKPDFMRRADRKFDPFTESTVDGIIAGTVAVKIISGQFLCDKRTGTFVEVDMFGLPADTVRRRRTKIVAANGINPVYDEEPFVFKKVVLPELACLRIAAYEENSKFLGHRILPVVGLRPGYRHISLRNEYGQPLHLATLFVQITVKDYVPDGLSELADALANPIAYQSMFEKRAKQLQALTDDSDDVLPNSVESHTKVIISAETPEKKAGVHDDKKVASVAQRDSIASIGGNMSAAQNLSRHDTMNGTVQKPPSLSSSSSPAHPAIPPLNRQDTFSLKQSVRSLSEETGAEKPSSILESAEAHMSAESLDKLRDHKYVQKVMAKMEKDLQSLRKKYDKLKEKEMSLIQQKEDKIIHAQEKHKSVLAKTHSKLSKKSSSTETRNLAKRKSEVDIQSSIAENQSKLDELQKSYANTIFAFAKEQLKGEADLYEKYHEQVYGALEKAMHASQSGQQQHLQSLHDQEVSALMKRLETQTKEDLVNLGKKHKDKNELARIKRELQQRLIDQAVTERQRFSSLLEKRKAELESRHEEVRLQFEEEKVKELEKRRKLLEDKYEQLSKEFESNPSQLIAKLMRSTSSSNSSGASASSATAIAPTDAHGHSSPTALL
;
A
#
# COMPACT_ATOMS: atom_id res chain seq x y z
N VAL A 1 -10.49 -3.20 24.67
CA VAL A 1 -11.33 -2.59 23.61
C VAL A 1 -10.96 -1.12 23.34
N VAL A 2 -11.35 -0.15 24.19
CA VAL A 2 -11.34 1.31 23.92
C VAL A 2 -10.08 1.87 23.21
N LYS A 3 -8.86 1.50 23.63
CA LYS A 3 -7.61 2.01 23.02
C LYS A 3 -7.39 1.60 21.55
N LEU A 4 -8.01 0.51 21.09
CA LEU A 4 -7.78 -0.07 19.76
C LEU A 4 -8.56 0.66 18.66
N PHE A 5 -9.75 1.19 18.98
CA PHE A 5 -10.63 1.87 18.03
C PHE A 5 -10.47 3.39 18.03
N ALA A 6 -9.86 3.99 19.06
CA ALA A 6 -9.78 5.44 19.20
C ALA A 6 -8.56 5.92 20.01
N GLN A 7 -7.76 6.82 19.41
CA GLN A 7 -6.80 7.63 20.16
C GLN A 7 -7.46 8.86 20.81
N HIS A 8 -8.38 9.51 20.10
CA HIS A 8 -8.97 10.79 20.49
C HIS A 8 -10.08 10.65 21.55
N LYS A 9 -10.27 11.69 22.40
CA LYS A 9 -11.13 11.64 23.60
C LYS A 9 -12.60 11.38 23.28
N ASP A 10 -13.16 12.03 22.26
CA ASP A 10 -14.59 11.90 21.94
C ASP A 10 -14.91 10.58 21.24
N ASP A 11 -13.96 10.08 20.44
CA ASP A 11 -14.08 8.79 19.77
C ASP A 11 -13.96 7.63 20.77
N ARG A 12 -13.22 7.82 21.88
CA ARG A 12 -13.27 6.91 23.03
C ARG A 12 -14.63 6.91 23.71
N LYS A 13 -15.24 8.07 23.97
CA LYS A 13 -16.64 8.13 24.49
C LYS A 13 -17.63 7.43 23.56
N ARG A 14 -17.41 7.50 22.24
CA ARG A 14 -18.24 6.82 21.23
C ARG A 14 -18.13 5.29 21.38
N VAL A 15 -16.92 4.77 21.61
CA VAL A 15 -16.68 3.34 21.91
C VAL A 15 -17.25 2.95 23.27
N GLU A 16 -17.03 3.75 24.32
CA GLU A 16 -17.54 3.54 25.68
C GLU A 16 -19.08 3.45 25.67
N LYS A 17 -19.77 4.40 25.01
CA LYS A 17 -21.22 4.39 24.82
C LYS A 17 -21.71 3.20 23.97
N ALA A 18 -20.96 2.76 22.97
CA ALA A 18 -21.32 1.59 22.16
C ALA A 18 -21.24 0.29 22.98
N LEU A 19 -20.29 0.17 23.91
CA LEU A 19 -20.22 -0.93 24.88
C LEU A 19 -21.42 -0.90 25.83
N GLU A 20 -21.73 0.26 26.43
CA GLU A 20 -22.89 0.46 27.32
C GLU A 20 -24.21 0.07 26.64
N THR A 21 -24.39 0.46 25.38
CA THR A 21 -25.60 0.15 24.60
C THR A 21 -25.75 -1.37 24.34
N CYS A 22 -24.65 -2.12 24.36
CA CYS A 22 -24.63 -3.58 24.23
C CYS A 22 -24.64 -4.31 25.59
N GLY A 23 -24.79 -3.60 26.72
CA GLY A 23 -24.70 -4.17 28.07
C GLY A 23 -23.30 -4.65 28.46
N LEU A 24 -22.25 -4.19 27.75
CA LEU A 24 -20.87 -4.58 28.00
C LEU A 24 -20.16 -3.60 28.95
N PRO A 25 -19.22 -4.08 29.80
CA PRO A 25 -18.39 -3.21 30.63
C PRO A 25 -17.65 -2.15 29.82
N SER A 26 -17.87 -0.87 30.15
CA SER A 26 -17.31 0.30 29.45
C SER A 26 -16.21 1.03 30.25
N GLY A 27 -16.03 0.69 31.52
CA GLY A 27 -15.10 1.37 32.40
C GLY A 27 -13.64 1.19 31.98
N LYS A 28 -12.83 2.20 32.33
CA LYS A 28 -11.44 2.35 31.85
C LYS A 28 -10.51 1.17 32.18
N ASN A 29 -10.82 0.43 33.25
CA ASN A 29 -10.03 -0.70 33.73
C ASN A 29 -10.79 -2.04 33.62
N ASP A 30 -11.97 -2.03 32.98
CA ASP A 30 -12.87 -3.17 32.97
C ASP A 30 -12.41 -4.25 31.98
N SER A 31 -12.77 -5.49 32.26
CA SER A 31 -12.57 -6.64 31.38
C SER A 31 -13.91 -7.26 30.97
N ILE A 32 -13.93 -7.92 29.82
CA ILE A 32 -15.07 -8.64 29.29
C ILE A 32 -14.70 -10.12 29.27
N ASN A 33 -15.54 -11.01 29.79
CA ASN A 33 -15.33 -12.45 29.68
C ASN A 33 -15.39 -12.88 28.20
N PRO A 34 -14.35 -13.53 27.64
CA PRO A 34 -14.37 -14.05 26.26
C PRO A 34 -15.58 -14.93 25.93
N GLU A 35 -16.09 -15.70 26.90
CA GLU A 35 -17.28 -16.57 26.72
C GLU A 35 -18.55 -15.78 26.41
N VAL A 36 -18.65 -14.55 26.94
CA VAL A 36 -19.79 -13.64 26.72
C VAL A 36 -19.59 -12.82 25.45
N PHE A 37 -18.33 -12.54 25.07
CA PHE A 37 -17.97 -11.70 23.92
C PHE A 37 -18.01 -12.47 22.59
N THR A 38 -19.15 -13.08 22.30
CA THR A 38 -19.41 -13.83 21.06
C THR A 38 -19.41 -12.93 19.81
N LEU A 39 -19.25 -13.53 18.62
CA LEU A 39 -19.31 -12.80 17.35
C LEU A 39 -20.62 -12.02 17.15
N GLY A 40 -21.76 -12.54 17.63
CA GLY A 40 -23.04 -11.82 17.59
C GLY A 40 -22.99 -10.51 18.38
N VAL A 41 -22.51 -10.60 19.63
CA VAL A 41 -22.31 -9.44 20.52
C VAL A 41 -21.29 -8.44 19.95
N PHE A 42 -20.24 -8.92 19.26
CA PHE A 42 -19.29 -8.06 18.57
C PHE A 42 -19.90 -7.32 17.36
N LEU A 43 -20.78 -7.98 16.60
CA LEU A 43 -21.49 -7.35 15.47
C LEU A 43 -22.50 -6.29 15.96
N ASP A 44 -23.22 -6.55 17.05
CA ASP A 44 -24.07 -5.55 17.69
C ASP A 44 -23.25 -4.36 18.24
N PHE A 45 -22.06 -4.60 18.78
CA PHE A 45 -21.12 -3.53 19.14
C PHE A 45 -20.63 -2.73 17.92
N TYR A 46 -20.25 -3.39 16.82
CA TYR A 46 -19.85 -2.73 15.56
C TYR A 46 -20.97 -1.81 15.05
N LYS A 47 -22.22 -2.29 15.06
CA LYS A 47 -23.41 -1.54 14.63
C LYS A 47 -23.59 -0.25 15.43
N HIS A 48 -23.55 -0.33 16.76
CA HIS A 48 -23.68 0.84 17.64
C HIS A 48 -22.47 1.78 17.60
N LEU A 49 -21.26 1.25 17.33
CA LEU A 49 -20.07 2.06 17.13
C LEU A 49 -20.10 2.81 15.79
N VAL A 50 -20.32 2.12 14.67
CA VAL A 50 -20.07 2.65 13.32
C VAL A 50 -21.27 3.38 12.73
N LEU A 51 -22.52 3.04 13.12
CA LEU A 51 -23.75 3.77 12.75
C LEU A 51 -23.91 3.98 11.22
N ARG A 52 -24.21 2.88 10.51
CA ARG A 52 -24.29 2.79 9.03
C ARG A 52 -25.57 3.42 8.43
N ASN A 53 -25.76 4.72 8.61
CA ASN A 53 -26.96 5.44 8.15
C ASN A 53 -27.16 5.38 6.62
N GLU A 54 -26.09 5.23 5.84
CA GLU A 54 -26.16 5.05 4.38
C GLU A 54 -26.78 3.69 4.01
N VAL A 55 -26.52 2.64 4.78
CA VAL A 55 -27.10 1.31 4.56
C VAL A 55 -28.60 1.32 4.90
N ASN A 56 -29.02 2.11 5.90
CA ASN A 56 -30.44 2.35 6.18
C ASN A 56 -31.15 3.01 4.99
N LYS A 57 -30.56 4.05 4.36
CA LYS A 57 -31.14 4.69 3.15
C LYS A 57 -31.33 3.68 2.02
N ILE A 58 -30.32 2.85 1.76
CA ILE A 58 -30.35 1.84 0.69
C ILE A 58 -31.46 0.81 0.96
N PHE A 59 -31.57 0.32 2.19
CA PHE A 59 -32.62 -0.64 2.58
C PHE A 59 -34.03 -0.02 2.45
N ASP A 60 -34.22 1.23 2.86
CA ASP A 60 -35.49 1.96 2.74
C ASP A 60 -35.92 2.10 1.27
N HIS A 61 -34.99 2.46 0.39
CA HIS A 61 -35.21 2.54 -1.06
C HIS A 61 -35.58 1.17 -1.66
N LEU A 62 -34.82 0.11 -1.34
CA LEU A 62 -35.06 -1.26 -1.82
C LEU A 62 -36.35 -1.90 -1.28
N THR A 63 -36.95 -1.33 -0.24
CA THR A 63 -38.24 -1.80 0.32
C THR A 63 -39.41 -0.90 -0.02
N GLY A 64 -39.22 0.13 -0.85
CA GLY A 64 -40.27 1.06 -1.28
C GLY A 64 -40.83 1.93 -0.16
N PHE A 65 -40.07 2.13 0.92
CA PHE A 65 -40.58 2.69 2.17
C PHE A 65 -40.38 4.22 2.22
N ASP A 66 -41.37 4.97 1.72
CA ASP A 66 -41.35 6.43 1.85
C ASP A 66 -41.43 6.87 3.33
N SER A 67 -40.56 7.80 3.69
CA SER A 67 -40.49 8.39 5.03
C SER A 67 -41.72 9.25 5.37
N SER A 68 -42.52 9.66 4.38
CA SER A 68 -43.71 10.49 4.56
C SER A 68 -44.89 9.80 5.26
N SER A 69 -45.04 8.47 5.09
CA SER A 69 -46.28 7.71 5.39
C SER A 69 -46.23 6.88 6.68
N SER A 70 -45.11 6.90 7.39
CA SER A 70 -44.79 5.94 8.45
C SER A 70 -45.56 6.13 9.75
N LYS A 71 -46.43 5.17 10.12
CA LYS A 71 -46.89 5.02 11.51
C LYS A 71 -45.71 4.64 12.42
N LYS A 72 -45.46 5.41 13.48
CA LYS A 72 -44.39 5.15 14.45
C LYS A 72 -44.50 3.72 15.03
N GLY A 73 -43.45 2.92 14.85
CA GLY A 73 -43.28 1.62 15.52
C GLY A 73 -43.34 0.38 14.60
N GLN A 74 -43.68 0.51 13.32
CA GLN A 74 -43.66 -0.63 12.40
C GLN A 74 -42.22 -0.98 11.99
N GLN A 75 -41.84 -2.25 12.13
CA GLN A 75 -40.47 -2.71 11.93
C GLN A 75 -40.18 -2.91 10.43
N LYS A 76 -39.17 -2.22 9.90
CA LYS A 76 -38.76 -2.26 8.49
C LYS A 76 -38.14 -3.62 8.16
N LEU A 77 -38.75 -4.35 7.22
CA LEU A 77 -38.34 -5.69 6.81
C LEU A 77 -38.46 -5.83 5.29
N MET A 78 -37.48 -6.49 4.68
CA MET A 78 -37.39 -6.81 3.26
C MET A 78 -37.91 -8.23 3.02
N THR A 79 -38.62 -8.47 1.91
CA THR A 79 -39.12 -9.80 1.54
C THR A 79 -38.06 -10.59 0.75
N VAL A 80 -38.25 -11.90 0.60
CA VAL A 80 -37.46 -12.72 -0.35
C VAL A 80 -37.44 -12.07 -1.75
N ASP A 81 -38.55 -11.50 -2.18
CA ASP A 81 -38.70 -10.96 -3.54
C ASP A 81 -37.93 -9.65 -3.72
N HIS A 82 -37.97 -8.76 -2.73
CA HIS A 82 -37.16 -7.53 -2.73
C HIS A 82 -35.66 -7.85 -2.70
N LEU A 83 -35.26 -8.93 -2.00
CA LEU A 83 -33.88 -9.41 -1.99
C LEU A 83 -33.45 -10.02 -3.33
N VAL A 84 -34.32 -10.81 -3.98
CA VAL A 84 -34.08 -11.37 -5.32
C VAL A 84 -33.94 -10.27 -6.38
N GLU A 85 -34.83 -9.28 -6.36
CA GLU A 85 -34.77 -8.09 -7.22
C GLU A 85 -33.46 -7.32 -7.01
N PHE A 86 -33.07 -7.09 -5.75
CA PHE A 86 -31.79 -6.46 -5.40
C PHE A 86 -30.57 -7.24 -5.95
N LEU A 87 -30.55 -8.57 -5.77
CA LEU A 87 -29.47 -9.42 -6.24
C LEU A 87 -29.34 -9.39 -7.78
N ASN A 88 -30.48 -9.43 -8.48
CA ASN A 88 -30.52 -9.51 -9.94
C ASN A 88 -30.31 -8.16 -10.64
N ARG A 89 -30.80 -7.05 -10.07
CA ARG A 89 -30.73 -5.72 -10.68
C ARG A 89 -29.53 -4.89 -10.21
N GLU A 90 -29.20 -4.93 -8.92
CA GLU A 90 -28.13 -4.08 -8.36
C GLU A 90 -26.79 -4.84 -8.26
N GLN A 91 -26.80 -6.12 -7.86
CA GLN A 91 -25.57 -6.86 -7.53
C GLN A 91 -25.01 -7.73 -8.68
N ARG A 92 -25.81 -8.07 -9.70
CA ARG A 92 -25.39 -8.92 -10.83
C ARG A 92 -24.56 -8.14 -11.85
N ASP A 93 -23.50 -8.75 -12.37
CA ASP A 93 -22.78 -8.22 -13.54
C ASP A 93 -23.58 -8.49 -14.83
N PRO A 94 -24.10 -7.47 -15.54
CA PRO A 94 -24.90 -7.66 -16.74
C PRO A 94 -24.10 -8.28 -17.90
N ARG A 95 -22.75 -8.20 -17.87
CA ARG A 95 -21.86 -8.76 -18.89
C ARG A 95 -21.72 -10.29 -18.80
N LEU A 96 -22.18 -10.89 -17.70
CA LEU A 96 -22.14 -12.34 -17.51
C LEU A 96 -23.34 -13.01 -18.20
N ASN A 97 -23.05 -14.01 -19.04
CA ASN A 97 -24.05 -14.81 -19.73
C ASN A 97 -25.05 -15.46 -18.76
N GLU A 98 -26.34 -15.35 -19.06
CA GLU A 98 -27.46 -15.76 -18.19
C GLU A 98 -27.61 -17.28 -18.03
N ILE A 99 -27.07 -18.09 -18.95
CA ILE A 99 -27.14 -19.56 -18.87
C ILE A 99 -26.00 -20.10 -18.02
N LEU A 100 -24.78 -19.54 -18.17
CA LEU A 100 -23.61 -19.90 -17.36
C LEU A 100 -23.65 -19.32 -15.94
N TYR A 101 -24.29 -18.15 -15.78
CA TYR A 101 -24.46 -17.45 -14.51
C TYR A 101 -25.95 -17.11 -14.32
N PRO A 102 -26.78 -18.09 -13.93
CA PRO A 102 -28.22 -17.89 -13.77
C PRO A 102 -28.55 -16.80 -12.76
N TYR A 103 -29.69 -16.16 -12.96
CA TYR A 103 -30.26 -15.20 -12.01
C TYR A 103 -30.52 -15.85 -10.65
N ALA A 104 -30.38 -15.06 -9.57
CA ALA A 104 -30.80 -15.48 -8.24
C ALA A 104 -32.32 -15.70 -8.22
N ASP A 105 -32.75 -16.77 -7.57
CA ASP A 105 -34.14 -17.17 -7.47
C ASP A 105 -34.65 -17.06 -6.01
N ARG A 106 -35.92 -17.43 -5.78
CA ARG A 106 -36.52 -17.47 -4.44
C ARG A 106 -35.83 -18.46 -3.48
N ALA A 107 -35.18 -19.52 -3.98
CA ALA A 107 -34.37 -20.40 -3.16
C ALA A 107 -33.08 -19.70 -2.70
N LYS A 108 -32.30 -19.07 -3.60
CA LYS A 108 -31.07 -18.34 -3.23
C LYS A 108 -31.35 -17.14 -2.34
N GLY A 109 -32.43 -16.40 -2.59
CA GLY A 109 -32.90 -15.34 -1.69
C GLY A 109 -33.21 -15.86 -0.28
N ARG A 110 -33.83 -17.05 -0.16
CA ARG A 110 -34.13 -17.68 1.13
C ARG A 110 -32.89 -18.25 1.82
N GLU A 111 -31.93 -18.78 1.06
CA GLU A 111 -30.62 -19.23 1.58
C GLU A 111 -29.87 -18.09 2.29
N ILE A 112 -29.76 -16.94 1.62
CA ILE A 112 -29.13 -15.72 2.18
C ILE A 112 -29.86 -15.25 3.44
N ILE A 113 -31.20 -15.27 3.46
CA ILE A 113 -31.97 -14.95 4.68
C ILE A 113 -31.67 -15.96 5.80
N ASN A 114 -31.67 -17.26 5.52
CA ASN A 114 -31.38 -18.31 6.52
C ASN A 114 -29.99 -18.17 7.16
N GLN A 115 -29.01 -17.68 6.38
CA GLN A 115 -27.60 -17.56 6.75
C GLN A 115 -27.30 -16.26 7.52
N TYR A 116 -27.86 -15.12 7.10
CA TYR A 116 -27.47 -13.80 7.62
C TYR A 116 -28.49 -13.15 8.57
N GLU A 117 -29.77 -13.52 8.57
CA GLU A 117 -30.78 -12.91 9.46
C GLU A 117 -30.63 -13.39 10.91
N PRO A 118 -30.39 -12.50 11.90
CA PRO A 118 -30.22 -12.92 13.29
C PRO A 118 -31.53 -13.38 13.95
N ASN A 119 -32.69 -12.84 13.57
CA ASN A 119 -33.96 -13.20 14.19
C ASN A 119 -34.59 -14.43 13.52
N ARG A 120 -34.59 -15.57 14.23
CA ARG A 120 -35.20 -16.82 13.75
C ARG A 120 -36.68 -16.69 13.37
N THR A 121 -37.42 -15.74 13.95
CA THR A 121 -38.81 -15.44 13.58
C THR A 121 -38.92 -14.80 12.18
N ASN A 122 -37.94 -13.99 11.80
CA ASN A 122 -37.87 -13.38 10.48
C ASN A 122 -37.43 -14.41 9.43
N VAL A 123 -36.43 -15.24 9.76
CA VAL A 123 -36.00 -16.41 8.95
C VAL A 123 -37.19 -17.29 8.58
N GLN A 124 -37.97 -17.75 9.56
CA GLN A 124 -39.15 -18.60 9.34
C GLN A 124 -40.20 -17.97 8.41
N LYS A 125 -40.31 -16.63 8.41
CA LYS A 125 -41.25 -15.86 7.58
C LYS A 125 -40.70 -15.48 6.20
N GLY A 126 -39.41 -15.75 5.91
CA GLY A 126 -38.76 -15.27 4.70
C GLY A 126 -38.61 -13.74 4.67
N LEU A 127 -38.39 -13.14 5.85
CA LEU A 127 -38.20 -11.70 6.02
C LEU A 127 -36.74 -11.42 6.41
N PHE A 128 -36.19 -10.32 5.89
CA PHE A 128 -34.81 -9.90 6.09
C PHE A 128 -34.79 -8.52 6.77
N SER A 129 -34.04 -8.39 7.85
CA SER A 129 -33.87 -7.11 8.56
C SER A 129 -32.71 -6.29 7.97
N VAL A 130 -32.65 -5.01 8.32
CA VAL A 130 -31.49 -4.15 8.01
C VAL A 130 -30.19 -4.73 8.60
N ASP A 131 -30.30 -5.50 9.69
CA ASP A 131 -29.17 -6.15 10.33
C ASP A 131 -28.65 -7.35 9.52
N GLY A 132 -29.57 -8.21 9.06
CA GLY A 132 -29.24 -9.29 8.12
C GLY A 132 -28.68 -8.75 6.81
N PHE A 133 -29.25 -7.67 6.27
CA PHE A 133 -28.77 -7.00 5.07
C PHE A 133 -27.36 -6.42 5.24
N LEU A 134 -27.06 -5.78 6.38
CA LEU A 134 -25.71 -5.30 6.69
C LEU A 134 -24.71 -6.47 6.83
N ARG A 135 -25.10 -7.58 7.48
CA ARG A 135 -24.28 -8.80 7.60
C ARG A 135 -23.97 -9.39 6.22
N TYR A 136 -24.96 -9.50 5.33
CA TYR A 136 -24.76 -9.93 3.95
C TYR A 136 -23.81 -8.98 3.20
N LEU A 137 -24.04 -7.67 3.25
CA LEU A 137 -23.19 -6.69 2.56
C LEU A 137 -21.71 -6.74 2.99
N MET A 138 -21.44 -7.14 4.24
CA MET A 138 -20.11 -7.29 4.83
C MET A 138 -19.52 -8.72 4.69
N SER A 139 -20.22 -9.65 4.04
CA SER A 139 -19.81 -11.06 3.93
C SER A 139 -19.08 -11.39 2.63
N ASP A 140 -18.40 -12.54 2.60
CA ASP A 140 -17.64 -13.03 1.45
C ASP A 140 -18.53 -13.35 0.23
N ASP A 141 -19.78 -13.80 0.45
CA ASP A 141 -20.83 -13.90 -0.59
C ASP A 141 -21.03 -12.57 -1.36
N ASN A 142 -20.76 -11.44 -0.70
CA ASN A 142 -20.88 -10.11 -1.29
C ASN A 142 -19.54 -9.49 -1.72
N ALA A 143 -18.44 -10.25 -1.78
CA ALA A 143 -17.12 -9.75 -2.15
C ALA A 143 -17.08 -8.99 -3.50
N ILE A 144 -16.25 -7.94 -3.57
CA ILE A 144 -16.04 -7.06 -4.74
C ILE A 144 -15.48 -7.80 -5.97
N VAL A 145 -14.72 -8.86 -5.75
CA VAL A 145 -14.14 -9.73 -6.76
C VAL A 145 -14.39 -11.16 -6.31
N ALA A 146 -14.69 -12.04 -7.26
CA ALA A 146 -14.95 -13.45 -7.01
C ALA A 146 -13.68 -14.14 -6.44
N PRO A 147 -13.74 -14.92 -5.35
CA PRO A 147 -12.56 -15.57 -4.76
C PRO A 147 -11.73 -16.36 -5.78
N GLU A 148 -12.42 -17.03 -6.70
CA GLU A 148 -11.87 -17.87 -7.76
C GLU A 148 -11.00 -17.07 -8.75
N LYS A 149 -11.11 -15.73 -8.78
CA LYS A 149 -10.23 -14.85 -9.57
C LYS A 149 -8.84 -14.67 -8.97
N PHE A 150 -8.66 -14.98 -7.68
CA PHE A 150 -7.35 -15.02 -7.03
C PHE A 150 -6.66 -16.37 -7.16
N ASP A 151 -7.40 -17.44 -7.47
CA ASP A 151 -6.85 -18.78 -7.71
C ASP A 151 -6.10 -18.90 -9.05
N LEU A 152 -5.46 -20.05 -9.28
CA LEU A 152 -4.68 -20.35 -10.49
C LEU A 152 -5.61 -20.71 -11.67
N ASN A 153 -6.29 -19.71 -12.21
CA ASN A 153 -7.38 -19.86 -13.17
C ASN A 153 -7.03 -19.54 -14.64
N GLN A 154 -5.84 -19.00 -14.91
CA GLN A 154 -5.44 -18.60 -16.26
C GLN A 154 -4.74 -19.75 -16.99
N ASP A 155 -4.88 -19.80 -18.32
CA ASP A 155 -4.14 -20.75 -19.16
C ASP A 155 -2.63 -20.51 -19.02
N LEU A 156 -1.90 -21.53 -18.55
CA LEU A 156 -0.46 -21.55 -18.32
C LEU A 156 0.27 -22.51 -19.32
N ASP A 157 -0.44 -22.93 -20.37
CA ASP A 157 0.05 -23.74 -21.50
C ASP A 157 0.23 -22.93 -22.81
N GLN A 158 0.30 -21.60 -22.72
CA GLN A 158 0.76 -20.75 -23.84
C GLN A 158 2.30 -20.60 -23.81
N PRO A 159 2.95 -20.23 -24.94
CA PRO A 159 4.37 -19.86 -24.97
C PRO A 159 4.75 -18.78 -23.95
N LEU A 160 5.95 -18.85 -23.36
CA LEU A 160 6.41 -17.94 -22.30
C LEU A 160 6.28 -16.43 -22.63
N ASN A 161 6.39 -16.04 -23.90
CA ASN A 161 6.23 -14.65 -24.35
C ASN A 161 4.77 -14.15 -24.41
N HIS A 162 3.78 -15.01 -24.14
CA HIS A 162 2.37 -14.66 -24.03
C HIS A 162 1.95 -14.13 -22.65
N TYR A 163 2.88 -14.00 -21.69
CA TYR A 163 2.59 -13.56 -20.32
C TYR A 163 3.28 -12.23 -19.96
N PHE A 164 2.65 -11.44 -19.10
CA PHE A 164 3.36 -10.48 -18.25
C PHE A 164 4.03 -11.24 -17.11
N ILE A 165 5.29 -10.90 -16.80
CA ILE A 165 6.17 -11.63 -15.87
C ILE A 165 6.63 -10.68 -14.78
N ASN A 166 6.29 -10.97 -13.52
CA ASN A 166 6.65 -10.14 -12.38
C ASN A 166 8.19 -10.02 -12.26
N SER A 167 8.73 -8.81 -12.36
CA SER A 167 10.15 -8.58 -12.65
C SER A 167 10.79 -7.51 -11.78
N SER A 168 11.96 -7.84 -11.22
CA SER A 168 12.80 -6.94 -10.43
C SER A 168 14.00 -6.43 -11.23
N HIS A 169 14.44 -5.22 -10.90
CA HIS A 169 15.66 -4.56 -11.36
C HIS A 169 16.61 -4.33 -10.18
N ASN A 170 17.92 -4.51 -10.40
CA ASN A 170 18.98 -4.42 -9.38
C ASN A 170 18.57 -5.07 -8.04
N THR A 171 18.08 -6.32 -8.10
CA THR A 171 17.32 -6.97 -7.02
C THR A 171 18.03 -7.00 -5.67
N TYR A 172 19.37 -7.01 -5.69
CA TYR A 172 20.21 -6.94 -4.50
C TYR A 172 20.05 -5.64 -3.68
N LEU A 173 19.60 -4.53 -4.26
CA LEU A 173 19.52 -3.23 -3.59
C LEU A 173 18.34 -3.10 -2.63
N THR A 174 18.63 -2.65 -1.39
CA THR A 174 17.60 -2.33 -0.38
C THR A 174 17.32 -0.83 -0.24
N GLY A 175 17.78 0.00 -1.17
CA GLY A 175 17.64 1.46 -1.08
C GLY A 175 18.14 2.21 -2.33
N HIS A 176 18.75 3.38 -2.11
CA HIS A 176 19.33 4.28 -3.12
C HIS A 176 20.39 3.60 -4.01
N GLN A 177 20.39 3.86 -5.31
CA GLN A 177 21.26 3.18 -6.28
C GLN A 177 22.76 3.41 -6.03
N LEU A 178 23.18 4.59 -5.54
CA LEU A 178 24.61 4.93 -5.40
C LEU A 178 25.19 4.66 -4.00
N THR A 179 24.33 4.52 -2.99
CA THR A 179 24.69 4.56 -1.55
C THR A 179 23.85 3.64 -0.67
N GLY A 180 22.91 2.89 -1.24
CA GLY A 180 22.16 1.87 -0.52
C GLY A 180 23.01 0.64 -0.20
N LYS A 181 22.43 -0.30 0.54
CA LYS A 181 23.07 -1.59 0.83
C LYS A 181 22.60 -2.62 -0.18
N ALA A 182 23.51 -3.49 -0.61
CA ALA A 182 23.12 -4.77 -1.17
C ALA A 182 22.72 -5.73 -0.05
N SER A 183 21.89 -6.73 -0.36
CA SER A 183 21.48 -7.77 0.58
C SER A 183 21.24 -9.10 -0.14
N VAL A 184 21.47 -10.19 0.58
CA VAL A 184 21.07 -11.54 0.18
C VAL A 184 19.56 -11.75 0.38
N GLU A 185 18.98 -11.16 1.43
CA GLU A 185 17.62 -11.45 1.87
C GLU A 185 16.54 -10.84 0.96
N ILE A 186 16.82 -9.71 0.30
CA ILE A 186 15.90 -9.07 -0.64
C ILE A 186 15.56 -9.99 -1.83
N TYR A 187 16.45 -10.91 -2.23
CA TYR A 187 16.13 -11.95 -3.22
C TYR A 187 15.05 -12.91 -2.70
N ARG A 188 15.14 -13.36 -1.44
CA ARG A 188 14.11 -14.19 -0.81
C ARG A 188 12.78 -13.44 -0.78
N GLN A 189 12.78 -12.19 -0.32
CA GLN A 189 11.58 -11.36 -0.22
C GLN A 189 10.92 -11.11 -1.59
N CYS A 190 11.70 -10.82 -2.64
CA CYS A 190 11.17 -10.65 -4.00
C CYS A 190 10.54 -11.96 -4.52
N LEU A 191 11.23 -13.09 -4.37
CA LEU A 191 10.73 -14.39 -4.83
C LEU A 191 9.45 -14.81 -4.07
N LEU A 192 9.42 -14.60 -2.75
CA LEU A 192 8.25 -14.84 -1.90
C LEU A 192 7.06 -13.94 -2.28
N ALA A 193 7.31 -12.69 -2.67
CA ALA A 193 6.30 -11.77 -3.22
C ALA A 193 5.82 -12.15 -4.64
N GLY A 194 6.19 -13.31 -5.17
CA GLY A 194 5.78 -13.79 -6.48
C GLY A 194 6.56 -13.18 -7.64
N CYS A 195 7.71 -12.54 -7.40
CA CYS A 195 8.61 -12.12 -8.47
C CYS A 195 9.22 -13.34 -9.17
N ARG A 196 9.33 -13.29 -10.50
CA ARG A 196 9.81 -14.39 -11.37
C ARG A 196 11.03 -14.03 -12.20
N CYS A 197 11.39 -12.75 -12.33
CA CYS A 197 12.69 -12.32 -12.87
C CYS A 197 13.46 -11.52 -11.81
N VAL A 198 14.68 -11.95 -11.48
CA VAL A 198 15.59 -11.24 -10.55
C VAL A 198 16.94 -10.94 -11.23
N GLU A 199 17.63 -9.91 -10.75
CA GLU A 199 18.83 -9.33 -11.38
C GLU A 199 20.07 -9.48 -10.49
N LEU A 200 21.19 -9.92 -11.10
CA LEU A 200 22.45 -10.29 -10.46
C LEU A 200 23.65 -9.62 -11.16
N ASP A 201 24.05 -8.45 -10.68
CA ASP A 201 25.19 -7.69 -11.21
C ASP A 201 26.50 -8.27 -10.67
N CYS A 202 27.13 -9.16 -11.42
CA CYS A 202 28.26 -9.96 -10.95
C CYS A 202 29.61 -9.28 -11.25
N TRP A 203 30.38 -9.02 -10.19
CA TRP A 203 31.69 -8.38 -10.24
C TRP A 203 32.80 -9.27 -9.67
N ASN A 204 34.05 -8.97 -10.03
CA ASN A 204 35.21 -9.68 -9.46
C ASN A 204 35.36 -9.39 -7.97
N GLY A 205 35.42 -10.43 -7.15
CA GLY A 205 35.78 -10.29 -5.74
C GLY A 205 37.21 -9.79 -5.54
N LYS A 206 37.41 -9.00 -4.48
CA LYS A 206 38.68 -8.37 -4.11
C LYS A 206 39.56 -9.23 -3.18
N ASN A 207 39.01 -10.36 -2.71
CA ASN A 207 39.64 -11.23 -1.71
C ASN A 207 40.62 -12.23 -2.36
N SER A 208 41.56 -12.77 -1.57
CA SER A 208 42.52 -13.81 -1.98
C SER A 208 41.91 -15.00 -2.71
N ASP A 209 40.68 -15.36 -2.35
CA ASP A 209 40.05 -16.60 -2.75
C ASP A 209 39.25 -16.47 -4.06
N GLU A 210 39.25 -15.27 -4.65
CA GLU A 210 38.55 -14.93 -5.91
C GLU A 210 37.06 -15.34 -5.89
N GLU A 211 36.34 -15.02 -4.82
CA GLU A 211 34.88 -15.22 -4.72
C GLU A 211 34.10 -14.16 -5.50
N PRO A 212 33.25 -14.50 -6.49
CA PRO A 212 32.44 -13.52 -7.20
C PRO A 212 31.46 -12.82 -6.24
N VAL A 213 31.28 -11.51 -6.43
CA VAL A 213 30.39 -10.68 -5.60
C VAL A 213 29.27 -10.06 -6.45
N ILE A 214 28.17 -9.68 -5.80
CA ILE A 214 27.15 -8.81 -6.37
C ILE A 214 27.23 -7.43 -5.71
N THR A 215 27.25 -6.39 -6.54
CA THR A 215 27.31 -4.98 -6.12
C THR A 215 26.93 -4.08 -7.29
N HIS A 216 26.62 -2.80 -7.04
CA HIS A 216 26.41 -1.83 -8.11
C HIS A 216 27.75 -1.17 -8.45
N GLY A 217 28.30 -1.50 -9.62
CA GLY A 217 29.67 -1.15 -10.00
C GLY A 217 29.99 0.34 -9.94
N TYR A 218 31.21 0.67 -9.49
CA TYR A 218 31.73 2.05 -9.37
C TYR A 218 30.92 2.98 -8.43
N THR A 219 30.07 2.43 -7.57
CA THR A 219 29.36 3.16 -6.50
C THR A 219 29.95 2.88 -5.12
N VAL A 220 29.26 3.29 -4.04
CA VAL A 220 29.57 2.86 -2.66
C VAL A 220 28.51 1.93 -2.07
N VAL A 221 27.76 1.22 -2.93
CA VAL A 221 26.95 0.08 -2.52
C VAL A 221 27.84 -1.01 -1.92
N THR A 222 27.35 -1.68 -0.87
CA THR A 222 28.07 -2.78 -0.21
C THR A 222 28.10 -4.03 -1.09
N ASP A 223 29.22 -4.75 -1.11
CA ASP A 223 29.32 -6.03 -1.82
C ASP A 223 28.64 -7.17 -1.02
N VAL A 224 27.98 -8.12 -1.70
CA VAL A 224 27.50 -9.41 -1.11
C VAL A 224 28.03 -10.61 -1.90
N LEU A 225 28.20 -11.76 -1.26
CA LEU A 225 28.74 -12.95 -1.94
C LEU A 225 27.71 -13.56 -2.90
N LEU A 226 28.09 -13.79 -4.16
CA LEU A 226 27.21 -14.40 -5.16
C LEU A 226 26.72 -15.79 -4.71
N LYS A 227 27.59 -16.58 -4.09
CA LYS A 227 27.26 -17.93 -3.58
C LYS A 227 26.06 -17.90 -2.63
N GLU A 228 26.03 -16.96 -1.68
CA GLU A 228 24.95 -16.79 -0.70
C GLU A 228 23.64 -16.34 -1.38
N VAL A 229 23.74 -15.49 -2.40
CA VAL A 229 22.59 -15.08 -3.23
C VAL A 229 22.01 -16.26 -4.00
N LEU A 230 22.85 -17.09 -4.62
CA LEU A 230 22.39 -18.29 -5.35
C LEU A 230 21.75 -19.31 -4.38
N GLU A 231 22.31 -19.47 -3.17
CA GLU A 231 21.72 -20.30 -2.10
C GLU A 231 20.36 -19.73 -1.64
N ALA A 232 20.24 -18.42 -1.42
CA ALA A 232 18.99 -17.76 -1.05
C ALA A 232 17.91 -17.81 -2.15
N ILE A 233 18.31 -17.79 -3.43
CA ILE A 233 17.43 -18.02 -4.57
C ILE A 233 16.95 -19.48 -4.57
N ALA A 234 17.84 -20.45 -4.39
CA ALA A 234 17.49 -21.87 -4.33
C ALA A 234 16.50 -22.17 -3.19
N ASP A 235 16.71 -21.57 -2.01
CA ASP A 235 15.78 -21.66 -0.87
C ASP A 235 14.36 -21.21 -1.21
N SER A 236 14.19 -20.26 -2.14
CA SER A 236 13.01 -19.37 -2.17
C SER A 236 12.28 -19.35 -3.50
N ALA A 237 12.93 -19.73 -4.60
CA ALA A 237 12.40 -19.66 -5.97
C ALA A 237 10.99 -20.26 -6.08
N PHE A 238 10.77 -21.44 -5.48
CA PHE A 238 9.53 -22.21 -5.62
C PHE A 238 8.69 -22.32 -4.34
N LYS A 239 8.83 -21.37 -3.41
CA LYS A 239 8.05 -21.35 -2.15
C LYS A 239 6.61 -20.84 -2.29
N THR A 240 6.36 -19.88 -3.18
CA THR A 240 5.03 -19.25 -3.37
C THR A 240 4.50 -19.35 -4.81
N SER A 241 5.31 -19.84 -5.74
CA SER A 241 4.94 -20.11 -7.13
C SER A 241 5.86 -21.19 -7.68
N GLU A 242 5.31 -22.26 -8.26
CA GLU A 242 6.10 -23.32 -8.91
C GLU A 242 6.56 -22.94 -10.34
N PHE A 243 6.14 -21.80 -10.86
CA PHE A 243 6.42 -21.37 -12.22
C PHE A 243 7.85 -20.80 -12.37
N PRO A 244 8.46 -20.93 -13.57
CA PRO A 244 9.89 -20.74 -13.77
C PRO A 244 10.44 -19.40 -13.26
N VAL A 245 11.70 -19.41 -12.86
CA VAL A 245 12.43 -18.22 -12.41
C VAL A 245 13.54 -17.88 -13.40
N ILE A 246 13.62 -16.61 -13.78
CA ILE A 246 14.61 -16.07 -14.72
C ILE A 246 15.67 -15.30 -13.93
N LEU A 247 16.93 -15.67 -14.12
CA LEU A 247 18.08 -14.97 -13.53
C LEU A 247 18.71 -14.06 -14.60
N SER A 248 18.52 -12.75 -14.45
CA SER A 248 19.14 -11.71 -15.26
C SER A 248 20.55 -11.43 -14.74
N PHE A 249 21.56 -12.05 -15.33
CA PHE A 249 22.95 -11.68 -15.06
C PHE A 249 23.30 -10.43 -15.86
N GLU A 250 23.96 -9.47 -15.20
CA GLU A 250 24.86 -8.50 -15.84
C GLU A 250 26.28 -8.86 -15.39
N ASN A 251 27.16 -9.24 -16.34
CA ASN A 251 28.37 -9.99 -16.01
C ASN A 251 29.66 -9.20 -16.28
N HIS A 252 30.36 -8.84 -15.21
CA HIS A 252 31.63 -8.11 -15.22
C HIS A 252 32.80 -8.94 -14.66
N CYS A 253 32.59 -10.25 -14.47
CA CYS A 253 33.59 -11.16 -13.93
C CYS A 253 34.64 -11.57 -14.99
N SER A 254 35.87 -11.76 -14.52
CA SER A 254 36.97 -12.38 -15.26
C SER A 254 36.65 -13.83 -15.67
N PRO A 255 37.29 -14.39 -16.72
CA PRO A 255 36.98 -15.74 -17.19
C PRO A 255 37.01 -16.83 -16.11
N LYS A 256 38.02 -16.79 -15.23
CA LYS A 256 38.18 -17.72 -14.10
C LYS A 256 37.01 -17.60 -13.10
N GLN A 257 36.60 -16.38 -12.75
CA GLN A 257 35.45 -16.18 -11.89
C GLN A 257 34.13 -16.52 -12.60
N GLN A 258 33.95 -16.26 -13.90
CA GLN A 258 32.77 -16.72 -14.64
C GLN A 258 32.61 -18.25 -14.65
N ALA A 259 33.71 -19.02 -14.81
CA ALA A 259 33.66 -20.48 -14.68
C ALA A 259 33.22 -20.91 -13.25
N LYS A 260 33.66 -20.18 -12.22
CA LYS A 260 33.22 -20.35 -10.82
C LYS A 260 31.73 -20.03 -10.62
N ILE A 261 31.18 -18.99 -11.27
CA ILE A 261 29.72 -18.74 -11.33
C ILE A 261 29.00 -19.94 -11.95
N ALA A 262 29.49 -20.44 -13.09
CA ALA A 262 28.85 -21.54 -13.81
C ALA A 262 28.89 -22.85 -13.02
N MET A 263 29.95 -23.06 -12.23
CA MET A 263 30.06 -24.16 -11.27
C MET A 263 29.04 -24.00 -10.12
N TYR A 264 28.94 -22.81 -9.52
CA TYR A 264 27.98 -22.55 -8.44
C TYR A 264 26.52 -22.71 -8.91
N CYS A 265 26.15 -22.21 -10.09
CA CYS A 265 24.81 -22.41 -10.64
C CYS A 265 24.47 -23.90 -10.76
N ARG A 266 25.38 -24.72 -11.33
CA ARG A 266 25.16 -26.18 -11.44
C ARG A 266 25.09 -26.87 -10.07
N LYS A 267 25.97 -26.51 -9.13
CA LYS A 267 26.07 -27.15 -7.81
C LYS A 267 24.90 -26.79 -6.87
N ILE A 268 24.45 -25.54 -6.89
CA ILE A 268 23.46 -25.01 -5.92
C ILE A 268 22.04 -25.28 -6.40
N PHE A 269 21.76 -25.10 -7.70
CA PHE A 269 20.42 -25.32 -8.25
C PHE A 269 20.15 -26.78 -8.64
N GLY A 270 21.18 -27.56 -8.99
CA GLY A 270 21.03 -28.96 -9.41
C GLY A 270 19.98 -29.12 -10.52
N ASP A 271 19.03 -30.02 -10.32
CA ASP A 271 17.94 -30.30 -11.26
C ASP A 271 16.97 -29.13 -11.47
N MET A 272 17.00 -28.08 -10.63
CA MET A 272 16.25 -26.85 -10.88
C MET A 272 16.87 -26.04 -12.03
N LEU A 273 18.18 -26.17 -12.31
CA LEU A 273 18.81 -25.45 -13.41
C LEU A 273 18.39 -26.04 -14.76
N LEU A 274 17.85 -25.20 -15.65
CA LEU A 274 17.62 -25.59 -17.04
C LEU A 274 18.94 -25.44 -17.81
N THR A 275 19.71 -26.51 -17.89
CA THR A 275 20.97 -26.57 -18.66
C THR A 275 20.70 -26.67 -20.16
N GLU A 276 19.90 -27.66 -20.57
CA GLU A 276 19.64 -27.97 -21.99
C GLU A 276 18.22 -27.57 -22.44
N PRO A 277 18.00 -27.31 -23.74
CA PRO A 277 16.66 -27.13 -24.29
C PRO A 277 15.83 -28.42 -24.19
N LEU A 278 14.52 -28.27 -24.00
CA LEU A 278 13.55 -29.36 -24.11
C LEU A 278 13.55 -29.89 -25.55
N GLN A 279 13.49 -31.22 -25.71
CA GLN A 279 13.47 -31.88 -27.03
C GLN A 279 12.30 -31.44 -27.91
N SER A 280 11.17 -31.07 -27.30
CA SER A 280 9.97 -30.54 -27.98
C SER A 280 10.13 -29.10 -28.48
N HIS A 281 11.08 -28.33 -27.95
CA HIS A 281 11.30 -26.91 -28.26
C HIS A 281 12.79 -26.64 -28.56
N PRO A 282 13.35 -27.19 -29.65
CA PRO A 282 14.74 -26.96 -30.02
C PRO A 282 14.99 -25.49 -30.40
N LEU A 283 16.20 -24.98 -30.14
CA LEU A 283 16.60 -23.60 -30.42
C LEU A 283 16.80 -23.35 -31.93
N LYS A 284 15.70 -23.31 -32.70
CA LYS A 284 15.65 -23.06 -34.14
C LYS A 284 14.70 -21.88 -34.45
N PRO A 285 14.87 -21.18 -35.59
CA PRO A 285 13.87 -20.24 -36.08
C PRO A 285 12.49 -20.90 -36.24
N GLY A 286 11.42 -20.13 -36.04
CA GLY A 286 10.03 -20.58 -36.15
C GLY A 286 9.50 -21.42 -34.98
N VAL A 287 10.37 -21.90 -34.07
CA VAL A 287 9.96 -22.65 -32.88
C VAL A 287 9.56 -21.68 -31.77
N PRO A 288 8.37 -21.82 -31.16
CA PRO A 288 7.93 -20.95 -30.07
C PRO A 288 8.73 -21.21 -28.78
N LEU A 289 8.58 -20.32 -27.79
CA LEU A 289 9.05 -20.61 -26.43
C LEU A 289 8.20 -21.71 -25.77
N PRO A 290 8.77 -22.55 -24.89
CA PRO A 290 8.00 -23.48 -24.07
C PRO A 290 7.01 -22.75 -23.15
N THR A 291 6.07 -23.50 -22.58
CA THR A 291 5.06 -22.96 -21.68
C THR A 291 5.59 -22.79 -20.25
N PRO A 292 5.03 -21.87 -19.43
CA PRO A 292 5.34 -21.79 -17.99
C PRO A 292 5.17 -23.14 -17.27
N LYS A 293 4.18 -23.94 -17.67
CA LYS A 293 3.91 -25.28 -17.12
C LYS A 293 4.98 -26.32 -17.49
N GLN A 294 5.44 -26.33 -18.75
CA GLN A 294 6.55 -27.17 -19.22
C GLN A 294 7.90 -26.83 -18.55
N LEU A 295 7.99 -25.63 -17.96
CA LEU A 295 9.16 -25.09 -17.29
C LEU A 295 8.97 -24.99 -15.76
N MET A 296 7.96 -25.68 -15.20
CA MET A 296 7.73 -25.72 -13.75
C MET A 296 8.99 -26.15 -12.98
N ARG A 297 9.25 -25.45 -11.88
CA ARG A 297 10.39 -25.64 -10.97
C ARG A 297 11.76 -25.51 -11.66
N LYS A 298 11.83 -24.81 -12.81
CA LYS A 298 13.09 -24.52 -13.53
C LYS A 298 13.57 -23.08 -13.36
N ILE A 299 14.90 -22.95 -13.30
CA ILE A 299 15.66 -21.71 -13.22
C ILE A 299 16.38 -21.53 -14.56
N ILE A 300 16.18 -20.38 -15.20
CA ILE A 300 16.63 -20.08 -16.56
C ILE A 300 17.62 -18.93 -16.54
N ILE A 301 18.80 -19.11 -17.14
CA ILE A 301 19.89 -18.13 -17.13
C ILE A 301 19.79 -17.20 -18.34
N LYS A 302 19.54 -15.91 -18.10
CA LYS A 302 19.82 -14.82 -19.04
C LYS A 302 21.26 -14.35 -18.82
N ASN A 303 22.16 -14.74 -19.71
CA ASN A 303 23.52 -14.19 -19.83
C ASN A 303 23.93 -14.19 -21.31
N LYS A 304 24.98 -13.45 -21.68
CA LYS A 304 25.56 -13.52 -23.04
C LYS A 304 25.94 -14.96 -23.42
N LYS A 305 25.87 -15.24 -24.73
CA LYS A 305 26.18 -16.55 -25.32
C LYS A 305 27.17 -16.40 -26.47
N LYS A 306 28.22 -17.24 -26.52
CA LYS A 306 29.13 -17.31 -27.66
C LYS A 306 28.54 -18.23 -28.74
N HIS A 307 28.49 -17.74 -29.98
CA HIS A 307 28.16 -18.56 -31.14
C HIS A 307 29.40 -19.33 -31.59
N HIS A 308 29.42 -20.64 -31.36
CA HIS A 308 30.40 -21.52 -32.02
C HIS A 308 30.04 -21.68 -33.50
N ILE A 309 30.80 -21.00 -34.37
CA ILE A 309 30.86 -21.37 -35.78
C ILE A 309 31.61 -22.71 -35.85
N ARG A 310 30.93 -23.79 -36.22
CA ARG A 310 31.61 -25.05 -36.60
C ARG A 310 32.29 -24.84 -37.95
N ARG A 311 33.58 -24.51 -37.94
CA ARG A 311 34.47 -24.80 -39.08
C ARG A 311 34.66 -26.32 -39.14
N ASP A 312 33.80 -27.02 -39.89
CA ASP A 312 33.93 -28.47 -40.11
C ASP A 312 35.20 -28.77 -40.91
N ARG A 313 36.26 -29.10 -40.18
CA ARG A 313 37.61 -29.35 -40.70
C ARG A 313 37.65 -30.69 -41.45
N LYS A 314 37.16 -30.69 -42.69
CA LYS A 314 37.31 -31.81 -43.65
C LYS A 314 38.77 -32.28 -43.69
N GLN A 315 39.06 -33.44 -43.12
CA GLN A 315 40.34 -34.11 -43.33
C GLN A 315 40.41 -34.55 -44.80
N ARG A 316 41.29 -33.91 -45.58
CA ARG A 316 41.65 -34.40 -46.91
C ARG A 316 42.38 -35.72 -46.77
N GLN A 317 41.76 -36.82 -47.19
CA GLN A 317 42.49 -38.06 -47.44
C GLN A 317 43.35 -37.88 -48.70
N THR A 318 44.67 -37.81 -48.53
CA THR A 318 45.63 -38.05 -49.62
C THR A 318 45.91 -39.55 -49.68
N GLY A 319 45.43 -40.22 -50.72
CA GLY A 319 45.57 -41.66 -50.85
C GLY A 319 47.00 -42.10 -51.20
N ALA A 320 47.41 -43.26 -50.68
CA ALA A 320 48.49 -44.07 -51.20
C ALA A 320 47.96 -45.49 -51.38
N GLN A 321 48.12 -46.06 -52.58
CA GLN A 321 47.68 -47.42 -52.90
C GLN A 321 48.79 -48.42 -52.61
N GLN A 322 48.47 -49.59 -52.02
CA GLN A 322 49.05 -50.86 -52.48
C GLN A 322 48.31 -52.12 -51.96
N HIS A 323 47.78 -52.87 -52.93
CA HIS A 323 47.81 -54.35 -53.05
C HIS A 323 47.32 -55.28 -51.91
N GLN A 324 46.21 -55.97 -52.21
CA GLN A 324 45.90 -57.40 -51.96
C GLN A 324 45.82 -57.87 -50.47
N GLN A 325 45.13 -58.95 -50.09
CA GLN A 325 44.71 -60.14 -50.84
C GLN A 325 43.51 -60.86 -50.18
N ALA A 326 42.84 -61.76 -50.92
CA ALA A 326 41.98 -62.88 -50.48
C ALA A 326 40.64 -62.62 -49.72
N SER A 327 39.61 -63.32 -50.19
CA SER A 327 38.38 -63.74 -49.49
C SER A 327 38.35 -65.29 -49.53
N PRO A 328 37.55 -66.05 -48.73
CA PRO A 328 36.07 -65.98 -48.71
C PRO A 328 35.37 -66.30 -47.36
N ARG A 329 34.02 -66.29 -47.41
CA ARG A 329 32.92 -66.99 -46.69
C ARG A 329 33.24 -68.01 -45.54
N GLU A 330 32.33 -68.43 -44.64
CA GLU A 330 30.84 -68.56 -44.68
C GLU A 330 30.21 -68.78 -43.26
N ALA A 331 28.86 -68.72 -43.17
CA ALA A 331 27.94 -69.46 -42.27
C ALA A 331 27.87 -69.29 -40.70
N GLN A 332 26.63 -68.97 -40.25
CA GLN A 332 25.80 -69.62 -39.19
C GLN A 332 25.98 -69.39 -37.66
N GLU A 333 24.86 -69.57 -36.96
CA GLU A 333 24.65 -69.56 -35.49
C GLU A 333 25.01 -70.92 -34.83
N PRO A 334 24.91 -71.06 -33.48
CA PRO A 334 23.71 -71.74 -32.94
C PRO A 334 23.18 -71.24 -31.57
N SER A 335 22.06 -71.83 -31.13
CA SER A 335 21.23 -71.48 -29.95
C SER A 335 21.27 -72.52 -28.79
N SER A 336 20.92 -72.09 -27.57
CA SER A 336 20.21 -72.86 -26.51
C SER A 336 20.01 -71.96 -25.26
N ASP A 337 18.90 -71.86 -24.52
CA ASP A 337 17.97 -72.87 -23.92
C ASP A 337 18.55 -73.56 -22.66
N ILE A 338 17.83 -73.73 -21.52
CA ILE A 338 16.41 -73.47 -21.17
C ILE A 338 16.25 -73.38 -19.61
N LEU A 339 15.12 -72.84 -19.05
CA LEU A 339 14.18 -73.51 -18.11
C LEU A 339 13.13 -72.57 -17.43
N SER A 340 12.04 -73.12 -16.88
CA SER A 340 10.79 -72.46 -16.46
C SER A 340 10.18 -73.01 -15.14
N THR A 341 9.21 -72.29 -14.53
CA THR A 341 8.19 -72.85 -13.60
C THR A 341 6.87 -72.06 -13.67
N SER A 342 5.75 -72.65 -13.22
CA SER A 342 4.37 -72.19 -13.56
C SER A 342 3.28 -72.51 -12.51
N GLY A 343 2.19 -71.72 -12.51
CA GLY A 343 0.88 -72.06 -11.91
C GLY A 343 0.32 -71.03 -10.91
N GLY A 344 -1.01 -70.81 -10.77
CA GLY A 344 -2.13 -71.33 -11.57
C GLY A 344 -3.53 -70.88 -11.10
N ASN A 345 -4.38 -70.49 -12.07
CA ASN A 345 -5.84 -70.23 -12.10
C ASN A 345 -6.76 -70.32 -10.85
N THR A 346 -7.71 -69.37 -10.79
CA THR A 346 -9.16 -69.61 -10.58
C THR A 346 -10.01 -68.74 -11.54
N SER A 347 -11.30 -69.02 -11.72
CA SER A 347 -12.12 -68.48 -12.84
C SER A 347 -13.64 -68.59 -12.62
N VAL A 348 -14.47 -68.05 -13.55
CA VAL A 348 -15.94 -68.28 -13.76
C VAL A 348 -16.87 -67.57 -12.74
N LEU A 349 -17.95 -66.83 -13.10
CA LEU A 349 -18.57 -66.43 -14.39
C LEU A 349 -19.36 -65.09 -14.25
N GLY A 350 -19.65 -64.38 -15.36
CA GLY A 350 -20.65 -63.28 -15.40
C GLY A 350 -20.69 -62.48 -16.71
N SER A 351 -21.72 -62.68 -17.55
CA SER A 351 -21.98 -62.03 -18.85
C SER A 351 -22.33 -60.53 -18.73
N THR A 352 -21.92 -59.57 -19.60
CA THR A 352 -22.08 -59.41 -21.08
C THR A 352 -23.56 -59.30 -21.52
N PRO A 353 -23.95 -58.37 -22.44
CA PRO A 353 -23.41 -58.18 -23.81
C PRO A 353 -23.23 -56.67 -24.22
N GLU A 354 -22.81 -56.23 -25.42
CA GLU A 354 -22.23 -56.91 -26.60
C GLU A 354 -21.24 -55.98 -27.38
N ARG A 355 -20.80 -56.39 -28.59
CA ARG A 355 -19.63 -55.81 -29.28
C ARG A 355 -19.76 -55.74 -30.82
N ARG A 356 -19.50 -54.56 -31.39
CA ARG A 356 -18.89 -54.34 -32.73
C ARG A 356 -19.75 -54.71 -33.99
N PRO A 357 -19.25 -54.45 -35.24
CA PRO A 357 -20.13 -54.08 -36.37
C PRO A 357 -20.07 -54.99 -37.61
N THR A 358 -20.97 -54.78 -38.59
CA THR A 358 -20.65 -54.89 -40.03
C THR A 358 -21.67 -54.15 -40.93
N LEU A 359 -21.35 -54.04 -42.23
CA LEU A 359 -22.07 -53.33 -43.30
C LEU A 359 -23.16 -54.17 -43.97
N VAL A 360 -24.31 -53.56 -44.31
CA VAL A 360 -25.08 -53.66 -45.58
C VAL A 360 -25.86 -52.32 -45.66
N ALA A 361 -25.90 -51.48 -46.72
CA ALA A 361 -26.28 -51.65 -48.13
C ALA A 361 -27.75 -52.12 -48.32
N HIS A 362 -28.55 -51.67 -49.29
CA HIS A 362 -28.39 -50.61 -50.31
C HIS A 362 -29.77 -50.11 -50.81
N ASN A 363 -29.75 -49.11 -51.71
CA ASN A 363 -30.81 -48.59 -52.63
C ASN A 363 -31.42 -47.25 -52.17
N SER A 364 -31.76 -46.27 -53.01
CA SER A 364 -31.52 -45.86 -54.42
C SER A 364 -32.47 -44.63 -54.61
N ASP A 365 -32.41 -43.74 -55.62
CA ASP A 365 -31.80 -43.72 -56.96
C ASP A 365 -31.21 -42.33 -57.31
N GLU A 366 -30.47 -42.29 -58.44
CA GLU A 366 -30.24 -41.23 -59.45
C GLU A 366 -30.64 -39.74 -59.21
N SER A 367 -29.99 -38.69 -59.74
CA SER A 367 -28.79 -38.47 -60.59
C SER A 367 -28.45 -36.94 -60.54
N GLY A 368 -27.38 -36.35 -61.10
CA GLY A 368 -26.17 -36.83 -61.78
C GLY A 368 -25.30 -35.64 -62.29
N VAL A 369 -23.99 -35.88 -62.48
CA VAL A 369 -22.98 -35.16 -63.32
C VAL A 369 -22.95 -33.60 -63.38
N GLY A 370 -21.80 -33.00 -63.04
CA GLY A 370 -21.46 -31.61 -63.40
C GLY A 370 -20.03 -31.22 -63.01
N SER A 371 -19.38 -30.32 -63.76
CA SER A 371 -17.99 -29.84 -63.51
C SER A 371 -17.81 -28.37 -63.89
N SER A 372 -16.65 -27.82 -63.53
CA SER A 372 -16.03 -26.56 -64.05
C SER A 372 -16.65 -25.20 -63.68
N GLN A 373 -15.80 -24.35 -63.08
CA GLN A 373 -15.38 -23.02 -63.56
C GLN A 373 -16.35 -22.12 -64.36
N ILE A 374 -16.39 -20.83 -63.95
CA ILE A 374 -16.31 -19.62 -64.84
C ILE A 374 -17.59 -19.33 -65.69
N GLU A 375 -18.01 -18.11 -66.06
CA GLU A 375 -17.45 -16.74 -65.91
C GLU A 375 -18.53 -15.69 -65.48
N ARG A 376 -18.21 -14.41 -65.73
CA ARG A 376 -18.95 -13.14 -65.59
C ARG A 376 -20.14 -13.03 -66.57
N GLU A 377 -20.83 -11.89 -66.47
CA GLU A 377 -21.23 -10.94 -67.54
C GLU A 377 -22.70 -10.47 -67.41
N ASP A 378 -23.07 -9.23 -67.74
CA ASP A 378 -22.35 -7.94 -67.80
C ASP A 378 -23.40 -6.78 -67.89
N SER A 379 -22.93 -5.53 -67.89
CA SER A 379 -23.56 -4.36 -68.54
C SER A 379 -24.73 -3.68 -67.79
N SER A 380 -24.64 -2.38 -67.47
CA SER A 380 -24.78 -1.17 -68.33
C SER A 380 -26.25 -0.68 -68.37
N GLN A 381 -26.60 0.61 -68.32
CA GLN A 381 -25.86 1.89 -68.16
C GLN A 381 -26.89 3.04 -67.88
N MET A 382 -26.43 4.31 -67.85
CA MET A 382 -27.20 5.56 -68.08
C MET A 382 -27.90 6.23 -66.85
N ILE A 383 -27.57 7.50 -66.51
CA ILE A 383 -28.23 8.81 -66.85
C ILE A 383 -29.20 9.27 -65.72
N ASP A 384 -29.24 10.51 -65.19
CA ASP A 384 -28.49 11.78 -65.42
C ASP A 384 -28.57 12.76 -64.20
N SER A 385 -27.90 13.93 -64.28
CA SER A 385 -28.28 15.27 -63.69
C SER A 385 -28.46 15.47 -62.16
N ASP A 386 -28.47 16.66 -61.53
CA ASP A 386 -28.12 18.10 -61.78
C ASP A 386 -28.20 18.83 -60.38
N GLU A 387 -27.79 20.09 -60.09
CA GLU A 387 -26.65 20.96 -60.45
C GLU A 387 -26.62 22.12 -59.40
N GLY A 388 -25.45 22.67 -59.06
CA GLY A 388 -25.27 23.97 -58.36
C GLY A 388 -25.51 23.98 -56.83
N GLY A 389 -25.00 24.94 -56.04
CA GLY A 389 -24.08 26.08 -56.26
C GLY A 389 -23.96 26.85 -54.92
N SER A 390 -22.84 27.45 -54.50
CA SER A 390 -22.10 28.51 -55.21
C SER A 390 -20.78 28.87 -54.49
N SER A 391 -19.73 29.18 -55.28
CA SER A 391 -18.67 30.21 -55.08
C SER A 391 -17.92 30.32 -53.72
N SER A 392 -16.58 30.38 -53.64
CA SER A 392 -15.44 30.25 -54.59
C SER A 392 -14.14 30.17 -53.73
N HIS A 393 -12.86 30.37 -54.09
CA HIS A 393 -12.06 30.80 -55.28
C HIS A 393 -10.57 30.37 -54.99
N VAL A 394 -9.50 30.51 -55.79
CA VAL A 394 -9.18 31.10 -57.11
C VAL A 394 -7.84 30.49 -57.65
N VAL A 395 -7.59 30.51 -58.97
CA VAL A 395 -6.27 30.41 -59.69
C VAL A 395 -5.30 29.25 -59.31
N THR A 396 -5.17 28.16 -60.08
CA THR A 396 -4.46 27.98 -61.40
C THR A 396 -2.95 27.65 -61.25
N ALA A 397 -2.28 26.78 -62.03
CA ALA A 397 -2.57 25.49 -62.70
C ALA A 397 -1.31 25.03 -63.49
N GLY A 398 -1.15 23.73 -63.77
CA GLY A 398 -0.20 23.17 -64.75
C GLY A 398 1.03 22.44 -64.15
N LYS A 399 1.59 21.39 -64.77
CA LYS A 399 1.16 20.70 -66.01
C LYS A 399 1.60 19.22 -66.01
N GLN A 400 0.82 18.37 -66.70
CA GLN A 400 1.04 16.93 -66.99
C GLN A 400 2.32 16.70 -67.85
N VAL A 401 2.85 15.50 -68.12
CA VAL A 401 2.28 14.26 -68.71
C VAL A 401 3.23 13.08 -68.38
N ALA A 402 2.81 12.01 -67.68
CA ALA A 402 2.31 10.69 -68.14
C ALA A 402 3.38 9.66 -68.60
N ALA A 403 3.00 8.40 -68.85
CA ALA A 403 3.88 7.22 -68.79
C ALA A 403 3.83 6.30 -70.04
N ASN A 404 4.78 5.33 -70.11
CA ASN A 404 4.73 3.98 -70.74
C ASN A 404 6.06 3.25 -70.39
N VAL A 405 6.22 1.95 -70.07
CA VAL A 405 5.59 0.65 -70.44
C VAL A 405 6.39 -0.14 -71.50
N SER A 406 7.17 -1.14 -71.03
CA SER A 406 7.70 -2.36 -71.70
C SER A 406 8.59 -3.11 -70.69
N SER A 407 8.35 -4.36 -70.26
CA SER A 407 8.69 -5.65 -70.93
C SER A 407 10.17 -5.74 -71.38
N CYS A 408 10.91 -6.83 -71.18
CA CYS A 408 10.54 -8.23 -70.87
C CYS A 408 11.62 -8.98 -70.04
N ASP A 409 11.34 -10.23 -69.72
CA ASP A 409 12.15 -11.17 -68.92
C ASP A 409 13.39 -11.75 -69.64
N ILE A 410 14.32 -12.33 -68.87
CA ILE A 410 15.17 -13.50 -69.19
C ILE A 410 15.85 -13.99 -67.90
N ASP A 411 15.95 -15.31 -67.73
CA ASP A 411 16.59 -15.99 -66.59
C ASP A 411 18.12 -16.16 -66.75
N ASP A 412 18.84 -16.19 -65.62
CA ASP A 412 19.99 -17.08 -65.30
C ASP A 412 20.40 -16.77 -63.84
N ILE A 413 20.35 -17.66 -62.85
CA ILE A 413 21.02 -18.97 -62.62
C ILE A 413 22.45 -18.86 -62.02
N ASP A 414 22.54 -19.46 -60.84
CA ASP A 414 23.68 -20.05 -60.12
C ASP A 414 24.75 -19.29 -59.29
N SER A 415 25.08 -19.99 -58.20
CA SER A 415 26.36 -20.12 -57.50
C SER A 415 26.96 -18.98 -56.65
N ASP A 416 26.58 -19.05 -55.37
CA ASP A 416 27.51 -19.05 -54.22
C ASP A 416 28.89 -19.67 -54.54
N SER A 417 29.99 -18.97 -54.21
CA SER A 417 31.11 -19.52 -53.41
C SER A 417 32.24 -18.53 -53.13
N SER A 418 32.95 -18.77 -52.01
CA SER A 418 34.31 -18.29 -51.66
C SER A 418 34.50 -16.81 -51.24
N LEU A 419 35.46 -16.45 -50.38
CA LEU A 419 35.93 -17.04 -49.09
C LEU A 419 36.73 -15.97 -48.29
N GLU A 420 37.19 -16.33 -47.09
CA GLU A 420 38.00 -15.52 -46.13
C GLU A 420 39.25 -14.87 -46.78
N ASP A 421 39.74 -13.68 -46.39
CA ASP A 421 40.38 -13.35 -45.09
C ASP A 421 40.44 -11.82 -44.76
N ASP A 422 40.84 -11.48 -43.52
CA ASP A 422 41.15 -10.12 -43.01
C ASP A 422 42.63 -9.72 -43.20
N GLU A 423 42.95 -8.47 -43.63
CA GLU A 423 44.03 -7.67 -43.00
C GLU A 423 44.07 -6.14 -43.32
N ALA A 424 44.39 -5.34 -42.29
CA ALA A 424 45.35 -4.22 -42.29
C ALA A 424 45.20 -2.88 -43.10
N GLY A 425 44.01 -2.31 -43.34
CA GLY A 425 43.82 -0.85 -43.54
C GLY A 425 44.52 -0.20 -44.78
N PRO A 426 44.77 1.14 -44.81
CA PRO A 426 44.31 2.26 -43.98
C PRO A 426 43.18 3.10 -44.67
N PRO A 427 42.55 4.10 -44.00
CA PRO A 427 41.51 4.92 -44.62
C PRO A 427 42.05 6.07 -45.49
N SER A 428 41.40 6.33 -46.63
CA SER A 428 41.57 7.55 -47.44
C SER A 428 40.25 8.32 -47.56
N GLU A 429 40.35 9.65 -47.54
CA GLU A 429 39.19 10.56 -47.48
C GLU A 429 38.55 10.80 -48.86
N SER A 430 37.24 11.08 -48.86
CA SER A 430 36.67 12.16 -49.69
C SER A 430 35.27 12.54 -49.20
N ALA A 431 34.89 13.81 -49.33
CA ALA A 431 33.70 14.36 -48.69
C ALA A 431 32.92 15.35 -49.59
N SER A 432 31.60 15.36 -49.43
CA SER A 432 30.68 16.43 -49.87
C SER A 432 29.37 16.28 -49.08
N THR A 433 29.15 16.92 -47.92
CA THR A 433 29.08 18.38 -47.59
C THR A 433 27.69 18.98 -47.87
N ALA A 434 27.23 19.78 -46.91
CA ALA A 434 26.00 20.59 -46.84
C ALA A 434 24.72 19.92 -46.25
N LEU A 435 23.86 20.61 -45.49
CA LEU A 435 24.02 21.59 -44.38
C LEU A 435 22.60 22.07 -43.96
N ALA A 436 22.14 21.72 -42.76
CA ALA A 436 21.00 22.36 -42.09
C ALA A 436 21.12 22.14 -40.57
N ALA A 437 20.62 23.06 -39.74
CA ALA A 437 20.92 23.12 -38.31
C ALA A 437 19.76 22.67 -37.40
N GLY A 438 20.11 22.10 -36.24
CA GLY A 438 19.21 21.74 -35.15
C GLY A 438 20.01 21.24 -33.95
N GLU A 439 19.96 21.96 -32.83
CA GLU A 439 20.88 21.80 -31.70
C GLU A 439 20.75 20.44 -30.98
N THR A 440 21.85 19.68 -30.90
CA THR A 440 21.94 18.49 -30.03
C THR A 440 22.58 18.86 -28.70
N SER A 441 21.87 18.62 -27.59
CA SER A 441 22.37 18.81 -26.23
C SER A 441 23.58 17.91 -25.92
N GLU A 442 24.60 18.45 -25.23
CA GLU A 442 25.75 17.67 -24.77
C GLU A 442 25.33 16.58 -23.76
N GLU A 443 25.71 15.32 -24.02
CA GLU A 443 25.51 14.23 -23.07
C GLU A 443 26.56 14.27 -21.96
N LEU A 444 26.14 14.61 -20.74
CA LEU A 444 26.90 14.29 -19.53
C LEU A 444 26.87 12.76 -19.30
N PRO A 445 27.99 12.10 -18.98
CA PRO A 445 28.07 10.63 -18.88
C PRO A 445 27.43 10.10 -17.58
N GLY A 446 26.09 10.15 -17.53
CA GLY A 446 25.25 9.83 -16.37
C GLY A 446 24.95 8.35 -16.14
N SER A 447 25.49 7.44 -16.94
CA SER A 447 25.51 6.00 -16.67
C SER A 447 26.61 5.32 -17.49
N ALA A 448 27.78 5.12 -16.89
CA ALA A 448 28.78 4.23 -17.47
C ALA A 448 28.34 2.77 -17.28
N GLN A 449 27.52 2.26 -18.20
CA GLN A 449 27.46 0.81 -18.43
C GLN A 449 28.85 0.39 -18.89
N VAL A 450 29.67 -0.05 -17.93
CA VAL A 450 30.94 -0.70 -18.25
C VAL A 450 30.60 -1.92 -19.10
N LYS A 451 31.35 -2.09 -20.19
CA LYS A 451 31.07 -3.09 -21.21
C LYS A 451 31.11 -4.47 -20.57
N GLU A 452 29.93 -5.04 -20.29
CA GLU A 452 29.74 -6.42 -19.84
C GLU A 452 30.77 -7.33 -20.52
N SER A 453 31.42 -8.17 -19.73
CA SER A 453 32.46 -9.09 -20.21
C SER A 453 31.96 -10.03 -21.30
N GLU A 454 32.88 -10.59 -22.07
CA GLU A 454 32.53 -11.72 -22.93
C GLU A 454 32.21 -12.95 -22.09
N ALA A 455 31.14 -13.67 -22.47
CA ALA A 455 30.80 -14.93 -21.82
C ALA A 455 31.85 -16.01 -22.13
N VAL A 456 32.32 -16.69 -21.09
CA VAL A 456 33.08 -17.94 -21.22
C VAL A 456 32.18 -19.11 -21.65
N ALA A 457 32.77 -20.21 -22.11
CA ALA A 457 32.04 -21.38 -22.60
C ALA A 457 31.15 -21.99 -21.50
N GLU A 458 31.64 -22.03 -20.26
CA GLU A 458 31.00 -22.63 -19.10
C GLU A 458 29.68 -21.93 -18.71
N MET A 459 29.64 -20.60 -18.84
CA MET A 459 28.43 -19.77 -18.66
C MET A 459 27.55 -19.79 -19.92
N SER A 460 28.15 -19.69 -21.10
CA SER A 460 27.46 -19.73 -22.39
C SER A 460 26.69 -21.04 -22.60
N ALA A 461 27.16 -22.14 -22.00
CA ALA A 461 26.50 -23.44 -22.00
C ALA A 461 25.24 -23.52 -21.11
N LEU A 462 24.98 -22.53 -20.26
CA LEU A 462 23.76 -22.45 -19.42
C LEU A 462 22.64 -21.62 -20.05
N VAL A 463 22.88 -20.99 -21.20
CA VAL A 463 21.95 -20.05 -21.85
C VAL A 463 21.19 -20.74 -22.98
N ASN A 464 19.88 -20.91 -22.82
CA ASN A 464 19.01 -21.58 -23.80
C ASN A 464 17.89 -20.66 -24.32
N TYR A 465 16.73 -20.59 -23.65
CA TYR A 465 15.52 -19.92 -24.14
C TYR A 465 15.49 -18.39 -23.98
N ILE A 466 16.45 -17.84 -23.25
CA ILE A 466 16.50 -16.41 -22.91
C ILE A 466 17.91 -15.90 -23.27
N GLN A 467 18.22 -15.91 -24.56
CA GLN A 467 19.50 -15.46 -25.10
C GLN A 467 19.46 -13.94 -25.36
N PRO A 468 20.12 -13.09 -24.55
CA PRO A 468 20.18 -11.66 -24.79
C PRO A 468 20.97 -11.35 -26.06
N VAL A 469 20.36 -10.56 -26.93
CA VAL A 469 20.96 -10.02 -28.15
C VAL A 469 20.80 -8.51 -28.20
N LYS A 470 21.75 -7.81 -28.83
CA LYS A 470 21.60 -6.37 -29.11
C LYS A 470 20.42 -6.18 -30.07
N PHE A 471 19.49 -5.30 -29.71
CA PHE A 471 18.41 -4.90 -30.63
C PHE A 471 18.98 -4.13 -31.83
N HIS A 472 18.37 -4.30 -33.00
CA HIS A 472 18.76 -3.64 -34.25
C HIS A 472 17.56 -2.92 -34.86
N SER A 473 16.54 -3.68 -35.29
CA SER A 473 15.20 -3.17 -35.63
C SER A 473 14.16 -4.29 -35.43
N PHE A 474 12.87 -3.95 -35.48
CA PHE A 474 11.79 -4.93 -35.40
C PHE A 474 11.79 -5.88 -36.61
N GLU A 475 12.06 -5.36 -37.81
CA GLU A 475 12.16 -6.14 -39.06
C GLU A 475 13.36 -7.10 -39.03
N HIS A 476 14.50 -6.69 -38.47
CA HIS A 476 15.66 -7.56 -38.30
C HIS A 476 15.35 -8.74 -37.36
N ALA A 477 14.64 -8.47 -36.26
CA ALA A 477 14.24 -9.50 -35.30
C ALA A 477 13.18 -10.46 -35.91
N GLU A 478 12.22 -9.91 -36.65
CA GLU A 478 11.20 -10.66 -37.39
C GLU A 478 11.83 -11.58 -38.45
N LYS A 479 12.72 -11.05 -39.30
CA LYS A 479 13.43 -11.82 -40.34
C LYS A 479 14.31 -12.95 -39.77
N ARG A 480 14.78 -12.84 -38.52
CA ARG A 480 15.49 -13.93 -37.82
C ARG A 480 14.55 -15.01 -37.32
N GLY A 481 13.33 -14.67 -36.90
CA GLY A 481 12.30 -15.61 -36.47
C GLY A 481 12.65 -16.44 -35.23
N ARG A 482 13.54 -15.97 -34.35
CA ARG A 482 14.07 -16.75 -33.21
C ARG A 482 13.44 -16.32 -31.88
N SER A 483 12.41 -17.04 -31.44
CA SER A 483 11.68 -16.75 -30.19
C SER A 483 12.54 -16.79 -28.92
N PHE A 484 13.66 -17.51 -28.94
CA PHE A 484 14.62 -17.60 -27.83
C PHE A 484 15.61 -16.42 -27.74
N GLU A 485 15.60 -15.50 -28.71
CA GLU A 485 16.40 -14.27 -28.65
C GLU A 485 15.57 -13.15 -27.99
N ILE A 486 16.11 -12.54 -26.93
CA ILE A 486 15.48 -11.48 -26.12
C ILE A 486 16.29 -10.17 -26.25
N SER A 487 15.61 -9.03 -26.20
CA SER A 487 16.26 -7.71 -26.07
C SER A 487 15.89 -7.03 -24.75
N SER A 488 16.89 -6.41 -24.11
CA SER A 488 16.71 -5.55 -22.94
C SER A 488 16.75 -4.08 -23.37
N PHE A 489 15.88 -3.25 -22.81
CA PHE A 489 15.76 -1.83 -23.13
C PHE A 489 15.68 -0.99 -21.85
N VAL A 490 16.49 0.07 -21.77
CA VAL A 490 16.28 1.12 -20.76
C VAL A 490 14.99 1.89 -21.07
N GLU A 491 14.29 2.40 -20.05
CA GLU A 491 12.95 3.02 -20.17
C GLU A 491 12.89 4.13 -21.25
N THR A 492 13.99 4.85 -21.49
CA THR A 492 14.08 5.93 -22.48
C THR A 492 14.04 5.40 -23.91
N THR A 493 14.87 4.41 -24.24
CA THR A 493 14.87 3.72 -25.53
C THR A 493 13.54 2.99 -25.77
N ALA A 494 13.01 2.31 -24.75
CA ALA A 494 11.70 1.68 -24.84
C ALA A 494 10.56 2.68 -25.10
N THR A 495 10.64 3.89 -24.51
CA THR A 495 9.66 4.97 -24.73
C THR A 495 9.77 5.58 -26.13
N SER A 496 10.98 5.67 -26.70
CA SER A 496 11.18 6.11 -28.10
C SER A 496 10.58 5.09 -29.07
N LEU A 497 10.98 3.81 -28.97
CA LEU A 497 10.44 2.73 -29.81
C LEU A 497 8.91 2.60 -29.73
N LEU A 498 8.33 2.79 -28.54
CA LEU A 498 6.87 2.77 -28.34
C LEU A 498 6.16 3.98 -28.97
N LYS A 499 6.77 5.17 -29.00
CA LYS A 499 6.20 6.35 -29.68
C LYS A 499 6.33 6.26 -31.20
N GLU A 500 7.46 5.76 -31.67
CA GLU A 500 7.79 5.74 -33.10
C GLU A 500 7.11 4.58 -33.83
N ARG A 501 7.08 3.38 -33.22
CA ARG A 501 6.60 2.14 -33.87
C ARG A 501 5.80 1.23 -32.90
N PRO A 502 4.68 1.73 -32.33
CA PRO A 502 3.91 1.02 -31.30
C PRO A 502 3.41 -0.37 -31.71
N VAL A 503 2.81 -0.47 -32.91
CA VAL A 503 2.24 -1.73 -33.44
C VAL A 503 3.31 -2.79 -33.66
N ASP A 504 4.51 -2.40 -34.09
CA ASP A 504 5.62 -3.32 -34.32
C ASP A 504 6.22 -3.82 -33.01
N PHE A 505 6.24 -2.99 -31.96
CA PHE A 505 6.65 -3.42 -30.62
C PHE A 505 5.66 -4.45 -30.04
N VAL A 506 4.36 -4.25 -30.22
CA VAL A 506 3.34 -5.26 -29.86
C VAL A 506 3.56 -6.57 -30.63
N ASN A 507 3.83 -6.50 -31.94
CA ASN A 507 4.03 -7.70 -32.76
C ASN A 507 5.36 -8.41 -32.49
N PHE A 508 6.42 -7.69 -32.12
CA PHE A 508 7.66 -8.27 -31.57
C PHE A 508 7.36 -9.09 -30.30
N ASN A 509 6.59 -8.51 -29.38
CA ASN A 509 6.20 -9.15 -28.11
C ASN A 509 5.22 -10.35 -28.26
N LYS A 510 4.73 -10.63 -29.48
CA LYS A 510 4.01 -11.89 -29.81
C LYS A 510 4.92 -13.06 -30.17
N ARG A 511 6.20 -12.80 -30.44
CA ARG A 511 7.17 -13.83 -30.88
C ARG A 511 8.36 -13.96 -29.95
N GLN A 512 8.76 -12.88 -29.31
CA GLN A 512 9.98 -12.76 -28.50
C GLN A 512 9.66 -12.09 -27.17
N LEU A 513 10.61 -12.19 -26.24
CA LEU A 513 10.58 -11.48 -24.96
C LEU A 513 11.24 -10.10 -25.12
N SER A 514 10.73 -9.13 -24.36
CA SER A 514 11.43 -7.89 -24.03
C SER A 514 11.56 -7.72 -22.52
N ARG A 515 12.71 -7.18 -22.09
CA ARG A 515 12.93 -6.69 -20.72
C ARG A 515 13.04 -5.17 -20.74
N ILE A 516 12.28 -4.50 -19.88
CA ILE A 516 12.37 -3.05 -19.69
C ILE A 516 12.96 -2.76 -18.30
N TYR A 517 13.87 -1.80 -18.18
CA TYR A 517 14.48 -1.43 -16.89
C TYR A 517 14.62 0.09 -16.70
N PRO A 518 14.67 0.59 -15.44
CA PRO A 518 14.78 2.02 -15.15
C PRO A 518 16.10 2.62 -15.64
N LYS A 519 16.10 3.91 -15.98
CA LYS A 519 17.32 4.65 -16.35
C LYS A 519 18.18 4.98 -15.13
N GLY A 520 19.50 5.00 -15.31
CA GLY A 520 20.48 5.30 -14.25
C GLY A 520 20.31 6.65 -13.54
N THR A 521 19.61 7.62 -14.15
CA THR A 521 19.31 8.91 -13.50
C THR A 521 18.31 8.78 -12.33
N ARG A 522 17.70 7.61 -12.11
CA ARG A 522 16.80 7.32 -10.98
C ARG A 522 17.61 6.84 -9.77
N VAL A 523 18.54 7.67 -9.33
CA VAL A 523 19.46 7.35 -8.22
C VAL A 523 18.72 7.07 -6.91
N ASP A 524 17.54 7.69 -6.76
CA ASP A 524 16.57 7.47 -5.68
C ASP A 524 15.87 6.10 -5.70
N SER A 525 16.13 5.27 -6.71
CA SER A 525 15.44 4.01 -6.97
C SER A 525 13.94 4.17 -7.26
N SER A 526 13.48 5.35 -7.69
CA SER A 526 12.09 5.54 -8.16
C SER A 526 11.74 4.63 -9.34
N ASN A 527 10.46 4.32 -9.52
CA ASN A 527 9.97 3.55 -10.66
C ASN A 527 9.42 4.43 -11.79
N TYR A 528 9.36 3.84 -12.99
CA TYR A 528 8.50 4.31 -14.07
C TYR A 528 7.10 3.68 -13.94
N MET A 529 6.15 4.10 -14.79
CA MET A 529 4.80 3.53 -14.82
C MET A 529 4.79 2.23 -15.64
N PRO A 530 4.64 1.04 -15.04
CA PRO A 530 4.80 -0.23 -15.76
C PRO A 530 3.72 -0.45 -16.84
N GLN A 531 2.51 0.08 -16.62
CA GLN A 531 1.39 0.03 -17.57
C GLN A 531 1.78 0.50 -18.99
N VAL A 532 2.66 1.50 -19.10
CA VAL A 532 3.12 2.02 -20.40
C VAL A 532 3.72 0.92 -21.28
N PHE A 533 4.44 -0.03 -20.68
CA PHE A 533 5.10 -1.12 -21.39
C PHE A 533 4.27 -2.40 -21.40
N TRP A 534 3.38 -2.62 -20.42
CA TRP A 534 2.35 -3.66 -20.54
C TRP A 534 1.40 -3.40 -21.71
N ASN A 535 1.07 -2.13 -22.00
CA ASN A 535 0.32 -1.73 -23.21
C ASN A 535 1.05 -2.11 -24.52
N ALA A 536 2.38 -2.12 -24.52
CA ALA A 536 3.20 -2.62 -25.63
C ALA A 536 3.35 -4.16 -25.66
N GLY A 537 2.76 -4.86 -24.68
CA GLY A 537 2.87 -6.31 -24.52
C GLY A 537 4.20 -6.80 -23.94
N CYS A 538 5.05 -5.90 -23.44
CA CYS A 538 6.36 -6.21 -22.88
C CYS A 538 6.20 -7.09 -21.63
N GLN A 539 6.97 -8.17 -21.55
CA GLN A 539 6.76 -9.22 -20.56
C GLN A 539 7.53 -8.94 -19.26
N MET A 540 8.82 -8.63 -19.36
CA MET A 540 9.72 -8.48 -18.21
C MET A 540 9.92 -7.00 -17.85
N VAL A 541 8.84 -6.36 -17.38
CA VAL A 541 8.83 -4.94 -17.02
C VAL A 541 9.41 -4.78 -15.61
N ALA A 542 10.73 -4.58 -15.52
CA ALA A 542 11.49 -4.68 -14.29
C ALA A 542 11.48 -3.40 -13.45
N LEU A 543 11.18 -3.54 -12.16
CA LEU A 543 11.00 -2.44 -11.20
C LEU A 543 11.92 -2.56 -9.98
N ASN A 544 12.17 -1.44 -9.31
CA ASN A 544 12.89 -1.33 -8.04
C ASN A 544 11.96 -1.75 -6.87
N PHE A 545 12.09 -2.98 -6.38
CA PHE A 545 11.22 -3.56 -5.34
C PHE A 545 11.35 -2.89 -3.97
N GLN A 546 12.48 -2.21 -3.70
CA GLN A 546 12.70 -1.41 -2.50
C GLN A 546 11.86 -0.12 -2.45
N SER A 547 11.24 0.28 -3.57
CA SER A 547 10.53 1.55 -3.71
C SER A 547 9.03 1.31 -3.92
N LEU A 548 8.25 1.40 -2.84
CA LEU A 548 6.80 1.10 -2.83
C LEU A 548 5.92 2.25 -3.38
N ASP A 549 6.40 2.90 -4.43
CA ASP A 549 5.68 3.96 -5.12
C ASP A 549 4.48 3.43 -5.93
N LEU A 550 3.81 4.31 -6.67
CA LEU A 550 2.64 3.96 -7.48
C LEU A 550 2.93 2.86 -8.52
N GLY A 551 4.14 2.78 -9.07
CA GLY A 551 4.50 1.73 -10.02
C GLY A 551 4.54 0.36 -9.35
N MET A 552 5.14 0.30 -8.15
CA MET A 552 5.19 -0.93 -7.35
C MET A 552 3.83 -1.32 -6.75
N GLN A 553 3.01 -0.35 -6.33
CA GLN A 553 1.63 -0.58 -5.87
C GLN A 553 0.78 -1.26 -6.95
N LEU A 554 0.89 -0.81 -8.21
CA LEU A 554 0.22 -1.45 -9.35
C LEU A 554 0.78 -2.86 -9.61
N ASN A 555 2.10 -3.04 -9.57
CA ASN A 555 2.74 -4.34 -9.78
C ASN A 555 2.32 -5.39 -8.73
N LEU A 556 2.44 -5.07 -7.44
CA LEU A 556 2.01 -5.95 -6.34
C LEU A 556 0.49 -6.19 -6.35
N GLY A 557 -0.29 -5.19 -6.77
CA GLY A 557 -1.73 -5.27 -6.87
C GLY A 557 -2.22 -6.19 -8.00
N LEU A 558 -1.55 -6.19 -9.15
CA LEU A 558 -1.89 -7.05 -10.30
C LEU A 558 -1.34 -8.47 -10.17
N PHE A 559 -0.09 -8.64 -9.72
CA PHE A 559 0.50 -9.97 -9.48
C PHE A 559 0.02 -10.64 -8.18
N GLU A 560 -0.97 -10.08 -7.48
CA GLU A 560 -1.77 -10.85 -6.52
C GLU A 560 -2.63 -11.93 -7.21
N TYR A 561 -3.13 -11.63 -8.42
CA TYR A 561 -4.04 -12.50 -9.16
C TYR A 561 -3.31 -13.72 -9.77
N ASN A 562 -4.06 -14.71 -10.24
CA ASN A 562 -3.52 -15.98 -10.74
C ASN A 562 -2.61 -16.69 -9.71
N CYS A 563 -3.10 -16.84 -8.48
CA CYS A 563 -2.47 -17.47 -7.32
C CYS A 563 -1.04 -16.97 -6.99
N ARG A 564 -0.74 -15.69 -7.22
CA ARG A 564 0.61 -15.11 -7.07
C ARG A 564 1.70 -15.88 -7.83
N SER A 565 1.32 -16.56 -8.91
CA SER A 565 2.23 -17.28 -9.80
C SER A 565 3.35 -16.40 -10.37
N GLY A 566 3.11 -15.07 -10.44
CA GLY A 566 4.00 -14.10 -11.08
C GLY A 566 3.90 -14.10 -12.61
N TYR A 567 2.93 -14.83 -13.15
CA TYR A 567 2.61 -14.93 -14.58
C TYR A 567 1.14 -14.55 -14.79
N LEU A 568 0.89 -13.52 -15.61
CA LEU A 568 -0.45 -13.11 -16.02
C LEU A 568 -0.55 -13.22 -17.54
N LEU A 569 -1.53 -13.95 -18.05
CA LEU A 569 -1.74 -14.15 -19.48
C LEU A 569 -2.10 -12.81 -20.14
N LYS A 570 -1.44 -12.48 -21.26
CA LYS A 570 -1.76 -11.27 -22.04
C LYS A 570 -3.09 -11.43 -22.79
N PRO A 571 -3.85 -10.34 -22.96
CA PRO A 571 -5.06 -10.33 -23.79
C PRO A 571 -4.85 -10.90 -25.21
N ASP A 572 -5.88 -11.50 -25.79
CA ASP A 572 -5.79 -12.31 -27.02
C ASP A 572 -5.17 -11.60 -28.22
N PHE A 573 -5.54 -10.35 -28.48
CA PHE A 573 -5.00 -9.50 -29.55
C PHE A 573 -3.52 -9.13 -29.36
N MET A 574 -2.98 -9.28 -28.13
CA MET A 574 -1.56 -9.12 -27.80
C MET A 574 -0.76 -10.43 -27.88
N ARG A 575 -1.41 -11.53 -28.30
CA ARG A 575 -0.83 -12.86 -28.51
C ARG A 575 -1.00 -13.32 -29.97
N ARG A 576 -2.20 -13.14 -30.52
CA ARG A 576 -2.59 -13.52 -31.88
C ARG A 576 -1.78 -12.83 -32.98
N ALA A 577 -1.16 -13.63 -33.84
CA ALA A 577 -0.36 -13.15 -34.98
C ALA A 577 -1.22 -12.59 -36.13
N ASP A 578 -2.47 -13.04 -36.27
CA ASP A 578 -3.42 -12.60 -37.31
C ASP A 578 -4.05 -11.23 -37.01
N ARG A 579 -4.03 -10.78 -35.76
CA ARG A 579 -4.55 -9.48 -35.33
C ARG A 579 -3.43 -8.45 -35.23
N LYS A 580 -3.67 -7.22 -35.71
CA LYS A 580 -2.84 -6.04 -35.38
C LYS A 580 -3.54 -5.25 -34.27
N PHE A 581 -2.76 -4.58 -33.43
CA PHE A 581 -3.27 -3.79 -32.30
C PHE A 581 -2.38 -2.56 -32.11
N ASP A 582 -3.00 -1.38 -31.97
CA ASP A 582 -2.33 -0.13 -31.65
C ASP A 582 -2.64 0.26 -30.18
N PRO A 583 -1.64 0.27 -29.27
CA PRO A 583 -1.83 0.69 -27.89
C PRO A 583 -2.22 2.17 -27.71
N PHE A 584 -2.18 3.00 -28.75
CA PHE A 584 -2.63 4.39 -28.71
C PHE A 584 -4.05 4.62 -29.24
N THR A 585 -4.80 3.57 -29.59
CA THR A 585 -6.15 3.73 -30.14
C THR A 585 -7.14 4.35 -29.13
N GLU A 586 -7.82 5.41 -29.57
CA GLU A 586 -8.93 6.05 -28.86
C GLU A 586 -10.30 5.48 -29.29
N SER A 587 -10.34 4.72 -30.40
CA SER A 587 -11.56 4.11 -30.93
C SER A 587 -11.80 2.71 -30.33
N THR A 588 -13.03 2.21 -30.44
CA THR A 588 -13.34 0.81 -30.12
C THR A 588 -12.72 -0.09 -31.19
N VAL A 589 -11.98 -1.12 -30.76
CA VAL A 589 -11.29 -2.05 -31.66
C VAL A 589 -12.20 -3.20 -32.06
N ASP A 590 -12.17 -3.61 -33.33
CA ASP A 590 -12.91 -4.80 -33.79
C ASP A 590 -12.58 -6.05 -32.97
N GLY A 591 -13.61 -6.81 -32.62
CA GLY A 591 -13.52 -8.00 -31.78
C GLY A 591 -13.23 -7.74 -30.30
N ILE A 592 -13.20 -6.49 -29.84
CA ILE A 592 -13.02 -6.13 -28.42
C ILE A 592 -14.28 -5.47 -27.86
N ILE A 593 -14.87 -6.06 -26.82
CA ILE A 593 -16.00 -5.47 -26.11
C ILE A 593 -15.47 -4.40 -25.16
N ALA A 594 -15.62 -3.13 -25.55
CA ALA A 594 -15.35 -1.99 -24.69
C ALA A 594 -16.39 -1.90 -23.55
N GLY A 595 -16.02 -1.32 -22.40
CA GLY A 595 -16.85 -1.26 -21.21
C GLY A 595 -17.16 0.17 -20.73
N THR A 596 -18.21 0.31 -19.93
CA THR A 596 -18.44 1.47 -19.05
C THR A 596 -18.26 1.02 -17.60
N VAL A 597 -17.49 1.79 -16.83
CA VAL A 597 -17.33 1.57 -15.38
C VAL A 597 -17.74 2.83 -14.64
N ALA A 598 -18.49 2.72 -13.55
CA ALA A 598 -18.78 3.84 -12.65
C ALA A 598 -18.54 3.44 -11.20
N VAL A 599 -17.92 4.31 -10.41
CA VAL A 599 -17.57 4.05 -9.01
C VAL A 599 -18.10 5.18 -8.13
N LYS A 600 -19.15 4.92 -7.34
CA LYS A 600 -19.60 5.84 -6.28
C LYS A 600 -18.95 5.45 -4.96
N ILE A 601 -18.16 6.35 -4.39
CA ILE A 601 -17.61 6.20 -3.04
C ILE A 601 -18.67 6.68 -2.05
N ILE A 602 -19.25 5.77 -1.24
CA ILE A 602 -20.35 6.11 -0.33
C ILE A 602 -19.79 6.46 1.05
N SER A 603 -19.00 5.58 1.65
CA SER A 603 -18.45 5.79 3.00
C SER A 603 -17.14 5.01 3.22
N GLY A 604 -16.41 5.37 4.27
CA GLY A 604 -15.28 4.62 4.79
C GLY A 604 -15.56 4.10 6.20
N GLN A 605 -14.83 3.08 6.62
CA GLN A 605 -14.87 2.50 7.96
C GLN A 605 -13.44 2.31 8.48
N PHE A 606 -13.18 2.80 9.70
CA PHE A 606 -11.90 2.67 10.41
C PHE A 606 -10.65 3.02 9.58
N LEU A 607 -10.73 4.09 8.76
CA LEU A 607 -9.63 4.53 7.89
C LEU A 607 -8.43 5.05 8.70
N CYS A 608 -8.67 5.65 9.88
CA CYS A 608 -7.62 6.00 10.83
C CYS A 608 -8.15 6.04 12.28
N ASP A 609 -7.25 5.78 13.24
CA ASP A 609 -7.49 5.84 14.70
C ASP A 609 -7.38 7.26 15.29
N LYS A 610 -6.87 8.20 14.47
CA LYS A 610 -6.83 9.64 14.69
C LYS A 610 -8.13 10.31 14.22
N ARG A 611 -8.42 11.48 14.79
CA ARG A 611 -9.52 12.35 14.37
C ARG A 611 -9.04 13.44 13.39
N THR A 612 -8.65 13.02 12.19
CA THR A 612 -8.24 13.88 11.06
C THR A 612 -9.29 13.81 9.94
N GLY A 613 -9.24 14.74 8.98
CA GLY A 613 -10.00 14.62 7.75
C GLY A 613 -9.47 13.53 6.82
N THR A 614 -10.34 12.93 6.01
CA THR A 614 -9.96 11.91 5.02
C THR A 614 -10.60 12.14 3.66
N PHE A 615 -9.96 11.68 2.58
CA PHE A 615 -10.53 11.63 1.22
C PHE A 615 -10.11 10.35 0.49
N VAL A 616 -10.80 10.04 -0.60
CA VAL A 616 -10.54 8.87 -1.46
C VAL A 616 -10.23 9.32 -2.89
N GLU A 617 -9.16 8.81 -3.47
CA GLU A 617 -8.84 8.91 -4.90
C GLU A 617 -9.30 7.66 -5.66
N VAL A 618 -9.76 7.84 -6.90
CA VAL A 618 -10.22 6.77 -7.81
C VAL A 618 -9.58 6.98 -9.18
N ASP A 619 -8.45 6.33 -9.39
CA ASP A 619 -7.74 6.28 -10.68
C ASP A 619 -8.18 5.05 -11.51
N MET A 620 -7.99 5.11 -12.82
CA MET A 620 -7.91 3.96 -13.73
C MET A 620 -6.58 4.00 -14.48
N PHE A 621 -5.98 2.83 -14.68
CA PHE A 621 -4.78 2.62 -15.49
C PHE A 621 -5.09 1.54 -16.53
N GLY A 622 -4.68 1.75 -17.77
CA GLY A 622 -4.95 0.87 -18.90
C GLY A 622 -4.22 1.39 -20.14
N LEU A 623 -4.88 1.39 -21.30
CA LEU A 623 -4.42 2.16 -22.46
C LEU A 623 -4.34 3.67 -22.13
N PRO A 624 -3.62 4.48 -22.93
CA PRO A 624 -3.60 5.95 -22.76
C PRO A 624 -5.01 6.55 -22.76
N ALA A 625 -5.90 6.06 -23.63
CA ALA A 625 -7.31 6.47 -23.69
C ALA A 625 -8.13 6.08 -22.45
N ASP A 626 -7.77 4.99 -21.76
CA ASP A 626 -8.46 4.48 -20.57
C ASP A 626 -7.90 5.07 -19.26
N THR A 627 -6.70 5.66 -19.30
CA THR A 627 -5.94 6.06 -18.11
C THR A 627 -6.38 7.43 -17.59
N VAL A 628 -7.26 7.42 -16.59
CA VAL A 628 -7.80 8.63 -15.94
C VAL A 628 -7.35 8.67 -14.48
N ARG A 629 -6.71 9.78 -14.05
CA ARG A 629 -6.02 9.87 -12.76
C ARG A 629 -6.40 11.12 -11.95
N ARG A 630 -6.11 11.10 -10.64
CA ARG A 630 -6.31 12.21 -9.68
C ARG A 630 -7.77 12.68 -9.52
N ARG A 631 -8.74 11.80 -9.82
CA ARG A 631 -10.14 12.03 -9.43
C ARG A 631 -10.30 11.65 -7.97
N ARG A 632 -10.91 12.54 -7.16
CA ARG A 632 -10.99 12.36 -5.71
C ARG A 632 -12.27 12.93 -5.12
N THR A 633 -12.69 12.40 -3.98
CA THR A 633 -13.79 12.93 -3.18
C THR A 633 -13.42 14.26 -2.53
N LYS A 634 -14.42 14.98 -2.01
CA LYS A 634 -14.22 15.99 -0.96
C LYS A 634 -13.63 15.35 0.30
N ILE A 635 -13.02 16.20 1.14
CA ILE A 635 -12.46 15.80 2.43
C ILE A 635 -13.58 15.77 3.48
N VAL A 636 -13.77 14.63 4.14
CA VAL A 636 -14.67 14.50 5.30
C VAL A 636 -13.86 14.78 6.56
N ALA A 637 -14.01 15.98 7.12
CA ALA A 637 -13.19 16.46 8.24
C ALA A 637 -13.45 15.72 9.56
N ALA A 638 -12.38 15.53 10.35
CA ALA A 638 -12.43 15.08 11.75
C ALA A 638 -13.24 13.78 12.03
N ASN A 639 -13.23 12.82 11.09
CA ASN A 639 -13.87 11.52 11.24
C ASN A 639 -13.07 10.41 10.53
N GLY A 640 -12.31 9.62 11.30
CA GLY A 640 -11.61 8.42 10.82
C GLY A 640 -12.39 7.10 10.97
N ILE A 641 -13.48 7.10 11.74
CA ILE A 641 -14.22 5.88 12.11
C ILE A 641 -15.30 5.53 11.08
N ASN A 642 -16.08 6.53 10.62
CA ASN A 642 -17.18 6.32 9.67
C ASN A 642 -17.41 7.53 8.73
N PRO A 643 -16.40 8.05 8.01
CA PRO A 643 -16.60 9.14 7.07
C PRO A 643 -17.62 8.74 5.99
N VAL A 644 -18.56 9.63 5.66
CA VAL A 644 -19.54 9.44 4.57
C VAL A 644 -19.27 10.52 3.53
N TYR A 645 -19.05 10.09 2.29
CA TYR A 645 -18.76 10.95 1.15
C TYR A 645 -20.04 11.16 0.31
N ASP A 646 -20.72 10.07 -0.07
CA ASP A 646 -22.03 10.02 -0.76
C ASP A 646 -22.14 10.95 -1.99
N GLU A 647 -21.05 11.10 -2.74
CA GLU A 647 -20.96 12.02 -3.89
C GLU A 647 -21.38 11.38 -5.22
N GLU A 648 -21.37 12.17 -6.30
CA GLU A 648 -21.61 11.66 -7.67
C GLU A 648 -20.57 10.60 -8.09
N PRO A 649 -20.97 9.59 -8.90
CA PRO A 649 -20.09 8.51 -9.30
C PRO A 649 -18.93 8.97 -10.20
N PHE A 650 -17.74 8.43 -9.98
CA PHE A 650 -16.62 8.54 -10.89
C PHE A 650 -16.87 7.67 -12.14
N VAL A 651 -17.54 8.23 -13.14
CA VAL A 651 -17.84 7.55 -14.40
C VAL A 651 -16.61 7.50 -15.31
N PHE A 652 -16.28 6.32 -15.81
CA PHE A 652 -15.35 6.04 -16.89
C PHE A 652 -16.22 5.58 -18.07
N LYS A 653 -16.68 6.53 -18.90
CA LYS A 653 -17.77 6.28 -19.87
C LYS A 653 -17.41 5.20 -20.89
N LYS A 654 -16.18 5.26 -21.39
CA LYS A 654 -15.62 4.37 -22.39
C LYS A 654 -14.28 3.86 -21.86
N VAL A 655 -14.18 2.56 -21.69
CA VAL A 655 -12.95 1.81 -21.41
C VAL A 655 -12.74 0.94 -22.64
N VAL A 656 -11.82 1.35 -23.51
CA VAL A 656 -11.49 0.71 -24.78
C VAL A 656 -11.00 -0.72 -24.57
N LEU A 657 -10.22 -0.96 -23.51
CA LEU A 657 -9.58 -2.25 -23.28
C LEU A 657 -9.76 -2.80 -21.84
N PRO A 658 -10.97 -3.28 -21.48
CA PRO A 658 -11.27 -3.73 -20.11
C PRO A 658 -10.35 -4.84 -19.56
N GLU A 659 -9.82 -5.73 -20.41
CA GLU A 659 -8.88 -6.79 -20.00
C GLU A 659 -7.52 -6.25 -19.51
N LEU A 660 -7.09 -5.09 -20.00
CA LEU A 660 -5.81 -4.48 -19.64
C LEU A 660 -5.97 -3.31 -18.65
N ALA A 661 -7.22 -2.94 -18.33
CA ALA A 661 -7.56 -1.86 -17.44
C ALA A 661 -7.71 -2.32 -15.98
N CYS A 662 -7.24 -1.51 -15.04
CA CYS A 662 -7.47 -1.69 -13.60
C CYS A 662 -7.85 -0.37 -12.92
N LEU A 663 -8.73 -0.47 -11.93
CA LEU A 663 -9.02 0.59 -10.97
C LEU A 663 -7.98 0.59 -9.85
N ARG A 664 -7.61 1.79 -9.39
CA ARG A 664 -6.94 2.02 -8.11
C ARG A 664 -7.82 2.92 -7.26
N ILE A 665 -8.27 2.39 -6.11
CA ILE A 665 -9.00 3.16 -5.11
C ILE A 665 -8.08 3.33 -3.91
N ALA A 666 -7.80 4.56 -3.49
CA ALA A 666 -6.81 4.87 -2.45
C ALA A 666 -7.31 5.93 -1.46
N ALA A 667 -7.16 5.69 -0.16
CA ALA A 667 -7.55 6.59 0.91
C ALA A 667 -6.35 7.35 1.48
N TYR A 668 -6.58 8.62 1.84
CA TYR A 668 -5.58 9.56 2.33
C TYR A 668 -6.12 10.39 3.52
N GLU A 669 -5.21 10.79 4.43
CA GLU A 669 -5.45 11.87 5.39
C GLU A 669 -5.51 13.24 4.66
N GLU A 670 -6.14 14.26 5.25
CA GLU A 670 -6.25 15.62 4.69
C GLU A 670 -4.90 16.29 4.35
N ASN A 671 -3.83 15.88 5.05
CA ASN A 671 -2.44 16.28 4.81
C ASN A 671 -1.77 15.52 3.63
N SER A 672 -2.54 14.74 2.86
CA SER A 672 -2.09 13.84 1.77
C SER A 672 -1.21 12.66 2.19
N LYS A 673 -1.12 12.34 3.50
CA LYS A 673 -0.50 11.09 3.96
C LYS A 673 -1.37 9.90 3.55
N PHE A 674 -0.73 8.88 3.00
CA PHE A 674 -1.38 7.61 2.64
C PHE A 674 -1.99 6.89 3.85
N LEU A 675 -3.13 6.23 3.62
CA LEU A 675 -3.79 5.34 4.59
C LEU A 675 -3.89 3.90 4.07
N GLY A 676 -4.22 3.71 2.79
CA GLY A 676 -4.30 2.39 2.17
C GLY A 676 -4.95 2.44 0.78
N HIS A 677 -4.83 1.35 0.02
CA HIS A 677 -5.35 1.26 -1.35
C HIS A 677 -5.87 -0.13 -1.73
N ARG A 678 -6.57 -0.25 -2.85
CA ARG A 678 -6.84 -1.52 -3.54
C ARG A 678 -6.67 -1.34 -5.05
N ILE A 679 -6.00 -2.29 -5.69
CA ILE A 679 -5.96 -2.45 -7.14
C ILE A 679 -6.96 -3.55 -7.55
N LEU A 680 -7.77 -3.28 -8.57
CA LEU A 680 -8.84 -4.16 -9.06
C LEU A 680 -8.85 -4.16 -10.59
N PRO A 681 -8.50 -5.26 -11.29
CA PRO A 681 -8.72 -5.40 -12.73
C PRO A 681 -10.19 -5.20 -13.09
N VAL A 682 -10.49 -4.54 -14.22
CA VAL A 682 -11.88 -4.24 -14.63
C VAL A 682 -12.64 -5.51 -15.04
N VAL A 683 -11.94 -6.52 -15.56
CA VAL A 683 -12.45 -7.87 -15.73
C VAL A 683 -12.44 -8.61 -14.38
N GLY A 684 -13.60 -9.06 -13.92
CA GLY A 684 -13.77 -9.74 -12.63
C GLY A 684 -14.34 -8.87 -11.50
N LEU A 685 -14.51 -7.56 -11.72
CA LEU A 685 -15.32 -6.70 -10.84
C LEU A 685 -16.78 -7.19 -10.79
N ARG A 686 -17.31 -7.38 -9.58
CA ARG A 686 -18.75 -7.57 -9.32
C ARG A 686 -19.39 -6.20 -9.00
N PRO A 687 -20.42 -5.73 -9.74
CA PRO A 687 -21.08 -4.46 -9.46
C PRO A 687 -21.99 -4.51 -8.23
N GLY A 688 -22.70 -3.42 -7.98
CA GLY A 688 -23.57 -3.22 -6.84
C GLY A 688 -22.84 -2.67 -5.63
N TYR A 689 -23.47 -2.79 -4.47
CA TYR A 689 -22.97 -2.32 -3.18
C TYR A 689 -21.95 -3.32 -2.62
N ARG A 690 -20.69 -2.87 -2.47
CA ARG A 690 -19.54 -3.70 -2.11
C ARG A 690 -18.71 -3.05 -1.02
N HIS A 691 -18.13 -3.86 -0.14
CA HIS A 691 -17.05 -3.44 0.75
C HIS A 691 -15.69 -3.76 0.10
N ILE A 692 -14.73 -2.85 0.24
CA ILE A 692 -13.37 -2.94 -0.28
C ILE A 692 -12.40 -2.75 0.89
N SER A 693 -11.85 -3.85 1.39
CA SER A 693 -10.77 -3.84 2.38
C SER A 693 -9.50 -3.25 1.76
N LEU A 694 -8.96 -2.20 2.37
CA LEU A 694 -7.76 -1.52 1.89
C LEU A 694 -6.48 -2.28 2.25
N ARG A 695 -5.37 -1.90 1.61
CA ARG A 695 -4.06 -2.52 1.75
C ARG A 695 -2.94 -1.49 1.89
N ASN A 696 -1.89 -1.84 2.65
CA ASN A 696 -0.69 -1.01 2.79
C ASN A 696 0.14 -0.97 1.49
N GLU A 697 1.25 -0.22 1.47
CA GLU A 697 2.12 -0.13 0.28
C GLU A 697 2.76 -1.47 -0.13
N TYR A 698 2.90 -2.42 0.81
CA TYR A 698 3.39 -3.79 0.56
C TYR A 698 2.32 -4.72 -0.03
N GLY A 699 1.11 -4.23 -0.31
CA GLY A 699 0.00 -5.05 -0.78
C GLY A 699 -0.60 -5.99 0.28
N GLN A 700 -0.32 -5.79 1.57
CA GLN A 700 -0.89 -6.59 2.67
C GLN A 700 -2.23 -5.99 3.14
N PRO A 701 -3.21 -6.83 3.55
CA PRO A 701 -4.53 -6.34 3.95
C PRO A 701 -4.51 -5.53 5.27
N LEU A 702 -5.27 -4.43 5.30
CA LEU A 702 -5.56 -3.66 6.50
C LEU A 702 -6.85 -4.19 7.13
N HIS A 703 -6.73 -4.80 8.31
CA HIS A 703 -7.80 -5.58 8.95
C HIS A 703 -9.14 -4.84 9.19
N LEU A 704 -9.11 -3.52 9.37
CA LEU A 704 -10.31 -2.71 9.66
C LEU A 704 -10.61 -1.66 8.57
N ALA A 705 -9.59 -1.10 7.93
CA ALA A 705 -9.72 0.02 7.01
C ALA A 705 -10.44 -0.41 5.72
N THR A 706 -11.70 -0.01 5.58
CA THR A 706 -12.61 -0.48 4.54
C THR A 706 -13.31 0.69 3.87
N LEU A 707 -13.58 0.60 2.57
CA LEU A 707 -14.48 1.51 1.86
C LEU A 707 -15.76 0.77 1.47
N PHE A 708 -16.89 1.45 1.58
CA PHE A 708 -18.18 1.00 1.07
C PHE A 708 -18.53 1.81 -0.18
N VAL A 709 -18.77 1.12 -1.27
CA VAL A 709 -18.93 1.69 -2.61
C VAL A 709 -20.13 1.08 -3.32
N GLN A 710 -20.66 1.80 -4.32
CA GLN A 710 -21.49 1.21 -5.37
C GLN A 710 -20.69 1.24 -6.67
N ILE A 711 -20.55 0.10 -7.33
CA ILE A 711 -19.90 0.00 -8.65
C ILE A 711 -20.93 -0.39 -9.69
N THR A 712 -20.88 0.25 -10.86
CA THR A 712 -21.59 -0.20 -12.06
C THR A 712 -20.57 -0.64 -13.09
N VAL A 713 -20.78 -1.81 -13.68
CA VAL A 713 -20.07 -2.27 -14.88
C VAL A 713 -21.13 -2.65 -15.90
N LYS A 714 -20.90 -2.30 -17.16
CA LYS A 714 -21.71 -2.70 -18.32
C LYS A 714 -20.86 -2.61 -19.59
N ASP A 715 -21.35 -3.16 -20.69
CA ASP A 715 -20.71 -2.97 -21.98
C ASP A 715 -20.97 -1.56 -22.52
N TYR A 716 -20.02 -1.03 -23.29
CA TYR A 716 -20.07 0.31 -23.85
C TYR A 716 -20.88 0.30 -25.15
N VAL A 717 -22.08 0.88 -25.08
CA VAL A 717 -22.90 1.22 -26.25
C VAL A 717 -22.61 2.68 -26.64
N PRO A 718 -22.22 2.98 -27.90
CA PRO A 718 -22.11 4.36 -28.39
C PRO A 718 -23.47 5.07 -28.35
N ASP A 719 -23.48 6.36 -28.00
CA ASP A 719 -24.72 7.10 -27.74
C ASP A 719 -25.73 7.05 -28.91
N GLY A 720 -25.23 7.16 -30.16
CA GLY A 720 -26.04 7.08 -31.38
C GLY A 720 -26.53 5.68 -31.77
N LEU A 721 -26.22 4.64 -30.99
CA LEU A 721 -26.64 3.25 -31.23
C LEU A 721 -27.48 2.67 -30.07
N SER A 722 -27.87 3.47 -29.07
CA SER A 722 -28.64 2.96 -27.91
C SER A 722 -29.95 2.28 -28.34
N GLU A 723 -30.78 2.94 -29.16
CA GLU A 723 -32.06 2.37 -29.59
C GLU A 723 -31.89 1.05 -30.36
N LEU A 724 -30.81 0.89 -31.11
CA LEU A 724 -30.48 -0.36 -31.81
C LEU A 724 -30.03 -1.45 -30.84
N ALA A 725 -29.23 -1.11 -29.83
CA ALA A 725 -28.82 -2.05 -28.79
C ALA A 725 -30.02 -2.52 -27.95
N ASP A 726 -30.92 -1.60 -27.56
CA ASP A 726 -32.15 -1.90 -26.84
C ASP A 726 -33.09 -2.79 -27.67
N ALA A 727 -33.20 -2.53 -28.99
CA ALA A 727 -33.96 -3.35 -29.93
C ALA A 727 -33.36 -4.76 -30.12
N LEU A 728 -32.03 -4.90 -30.12
CA LEU A 728 -31.34 -6.19 -30.19
C LEU A 728 -31.44 -6.98 -28.86
N ALA A 729 -31.45 -6.29 -27.73
CA ALA A 729 -31.63 -6.90 -26.41
C ALA A 729 -33.07 -7.39 -26.18
N ASN A 730 -34.08 -6.72 -26.74
CA ASN A 730 -35.48 -7.16 -26.66
C ASN A 730 -36.27 -6.90 -27.97
N PRO A 731 -36.07 -7.72 -29.01
CA PRO A 731 -36.72 -7.52 -30.30
C PRO A 731 -38.24 -7.68 -30.24
N ILE A 732 -38.75 -8.51 -29.33
CA ILE A 732 -40.20 -8.72 -29.13
C ILE A 732 -40.86 -7.43 -28.59
N ALA A 733 -40.23 -6.76 -27.62
CA ALA A 733 -40.73 -5.49 -27.11
C ALA A 733 -40.67 -4.39 -28.17
N TYR A 734 -39.58 -4.32 -28.95
CA TYR A 734 -39.43 -3.38 -30.05
C TYR A 734 -40.53 -3.55 -31.12
N GLN A 735 -40.72 -4.79 -31.60
CA GLN A 735 -41.78 -5.12 -32.58
C GLN A 735 -43.18 -4.80 -32.02
N SER A 736 -43.47 -5.17 -30.76
CA SER A 736 -44.75 -4.86 -30.12
C SER A 736 -45.01 -3.34 -30.00
N MET A 737 -43.97 -2.54 -29.76
CA MET A 737 -44.08 -1.07 -29.72
C MET A 737 -44.26 -0.47 -31.12
N PHE A 738 -43.60 -1.03 -32.15
CA PHE A 738 -43.80 -0.63 -33.54
C PHE A 738 -45.24 -0.96 -34.00
N GLU A 739 -45.73 -2.17 -33.75
CA GLU A 739 -47.12 -2.56 -34.02
C GLU A 739 -48.14 -1.66 -33.32
N LYS A 740 -47.92 -1.31 -32.05
CA LYS A 740 -48.82 -0.40 -31.32
C LYS A 740 -48.87 0.98 -31.96
N ARG A 741 -47.72 1.52 -32.38
CA ARG A 741 -47.64 2.79 -33.12
C ARG A 741 -48.34 2.69 -34.47
N ALA A 742 -48.15 1.60 -35.22
CA ALA A 742 -48.82 1.37 -36.50
C ALA A 742 -50.35 1.28 -36.35
N LYS A 743 -50.84 0.53 -35.35
CA LYS A 743 -52.28 0.41 -35.04
C LYS A 743 -52.90 1.72 -34.55
N GLN A 744 -52.14 2.53 -33.80
CA GLN A 744 -52.56 3.87 -33.38
C GLN A 744 -52.57 4.88 -34.54
N LEU A 745 -51.63 4.76 -35.48
CA LEU A 745 -51.58 5.60 -36.67
C LEU A 745 -52.70 5.22 -37.66
N GLN A 746 -53.00 3.94 -37.82
CA GLN A 746 -54.11 3.46 -38.64
C GLN A 746 -55.45 4.05 -38.17
N ALA A 747 -55.70 4.07 -36.85
CA ALA A 747 -56.87 4.71 -36.25
C ALA A 747 -56.90 6.27 -36.38
N LEU A 748 -55.91 6.87 -37.05
CA LEU A 748 -55.84 8.29 -37.42
C LEU A 748 -55.76 8.50 -38.95
N THR A 749 -55.71 7.42 -39.75
CA THR A 749 -55.74 7.46 -41.22
C THR A 749 -57.00 6.84 -41.82
N ASP A 750 -57.69 5.99 -41.07
CA ASP A 750 -58.97 5.38 -41.45
C ASP A 750 -60.12 6.40 -41.31
N ASP A 751 -60.04 7.51 -42.05
CA ASP A 751 -61.21 8.34 -42.38
C ASP A 751 -62.12 7.57 -43.34
N SER A 752 -63.43 7.81 -43.25
CA SER A 752 -64.45 6.97 -43.89
C SER A 752 -64.49 7.08 -45.42
N ASP A 753 -64.25 5.98 -46.12
CA ASP A 753 -65.13 5.45 -47.17
C ASP A 753 -64.65 4.07 -47.69
N ASP A 754 -65.28 2.97 -47.23
CA ASP A 754 -66.02 2.06 -48.14
C ASP A 754 -66.89 1.05 -47.36
N VAL A 755 -67.92 0.50 -48.01
CA VAL A 755 -69.03 -0.23 -47.34
C VAL A 755 -69.51 -1.46 -48.14
N LEU A 756 -69.98 -2.50 -47.42
CA LEU A 756 -70.71 -3.70 -47.90
C LEU A 756 -69.85 -4.84 -48.53
N PRO A 757 -70.33 -6.12 -48.58
CA PRO A 757 -69.63 -7.17 -47.83
C PRO A 757 -69.51 -8.56 -48.55
N ASN A 758 -69.34 -9.61 -47.74
CA ASN A 758 -69.47 -11.06 -48.02
C ASN A 758 -68.27 -11.81 -48.61
N SER A 759 -67.61 -12.61 -47.77
CA SER A 759 -67.53 -14.07 -48.02
C SER A 759 -67.36 -14.84 -46.72
N VAL A 760 -68.00 -16.01 -46.65
CA VAL A 760 -68.23 -16.81 -45.42
C VAL A 760 -67.09 -17.80 -45.14
N GLU A 761 -66.78 -18.00 -43.86
CA GLU A 761 -66.09 -19.14 -43.22
C GLU A 761 -64.90 -19.86 -43.92
N SER A 762 -63.80 -20.00 -43.18
CA SER A 762 -63.31 -21.36 -42.87
C SER A 762 -62.69 -21.41 -41.47
N HIS A 763 -62.92 -22.50 -40.73
CA HIS A 763 -62.34 -22.71 -39.40
C HIS A 763 -60.92 -23.30 -39.50
N THR A 764 -60.07 -22.98 -38.52
CA THR A 764 -59.45 -24.01 -37.67
C THR A 764 -59.12 -23.43 -36.30
N LYS A 765 -59.55 -24.10 -35.22
CA LYS A 765 -59.06 -23.85 -33.86
C LYS A 765 -57.84 -24.72 -33.59
N VAL A 766 -56.85 -24.17 -32.89
CA VAL A 766 -56.21 -24.90 -31.79
C VAL A 766 -56.26 -24.02 -30.55
N ILE A 767 -56.93 -24.51 -29.51
CA ILE A 767 -56.89 -23.95 -28.16
C ILE A 767 -56.35 -25.07 -27.27
N ILE A 768 -55.29 -24.79 -26.51
CA ILE A 768 -54.96 -25.55 -25.31
C ILE A 768 -54.85 -24.54 -24.17
N SER A 769 -55.83 -24.58 -23.29
CA SER A 769 -55.86 -23.77 -22.06
C SER A 769 -54.96 -24.38 -20.98
N ALA A 770 -54.42 -23.55 -20.10
CA ALA A 770 -53.90 -23.98 -18.80
C ALA A 770 -54.38 -22.99 -17.73
N GLU A 771 -55.14 -23.50 -16.76
CA GLU A 771 -55.83 -22.71 -15.73
C GLU A 771 -54.98 -22.55 -14.47
N THR A 772 -55.31 -21.56 -13.64
CA THR A 772 -54.91 -21.52 -12.22
C THR A 772 -56.12 -21.78 -11.31
N PRO A 773 -55.95 -22.52 -10.19
CA PRO A 773 -57.07 -23.14 -9.49
C PRO A 773 -57.83 -22.21 -8.52
N GLU A 774 -59.13 -22.50 -8.33
CA GLU A 774 -60.02 -21.81 -7.39
C GLU A 774 -59.59 -21.91 -5.90
N LYS A 775 -60.13 -20.98 -5.09
CA LYS A 775 -60.95 -21.42 -3.94
C LYS A 775 -62.04 -20.41 -3.54
N LYS A 776 -63.23 -20.98 -3.35
CA LYS A 776 -64.56 -20.46 -2.94
C LYS A 776 -64.53 -19.51 -1.73
N ALA A 777 -65.53 -18.65 -1.47
CA ALA A 777 -66.94 -18.67 -1.88
C ALA A 777 -67.57 -17.25 -2.03
N GLY A 778 -68.87 -17.17 -2.38
CA GLY A 778 -69.67 -15.92 -2.40
C GLY A 778 -70.00 -15.39 -0.99
N VAL A 779 -70.89 -14.39 -0.81
CA VAL A 779 -72.23 -14.25 -1.42
C VAL A 779 -72.81 -12.81 -1.24
N HIS A 780 -73.62 -12.37 -2.23
CA HIS A 780 -74.66 -11.30 -2.23
C HIS A 780 -74.44 -9.89 -1.60
N ASP A 781 -74.52 -8.89 -2.50
CA ASP A 781 -75.47 -7.74 -2.53
C ASP A 781 -75.27 -6.34 -1.88
N ASP A 782 -75.83 -5.40 -2.64
CA ASP A 782 -76.50 -4.11 -2.38
C ASP A 782 -75.89 -2.81 -1.81
N LYS A 783 -76.05 -1.77 -2.65
CA LYS A 783 -76.45 -0.35 -2.40
C LYS A 783 -75.77 0.53 -1.32
N LYS A 784 -75.06 1.54 -1.85
CA LYS A 784 -75.21 3.00 -1.62
C LYS A 784 -75.49 3.55 -0.19
N VAL A 785 -74.62 4.48 0.25
CA VAL A 785 -74.88 5.88 0.71
C VAL A 785 -73.51 6.46 1.11
N ALA A 786 -73.01 7.57 0.53
CA ALA A 786 -73.29 8.99 0.84
C ALA A 786 -73.04 9.35 2.34
N SER A 787 -72.50 10.51 2.74
CA SER A 787 -71.94 11.67 2.03
C SER A 787 -71.35 12.68 3.04
N VAL A 788 -70.38 13.50 2.62
CA VAL A 788 -70.15 14.92 3.08
C VAL A 788 -69.68 15.15 4.55
N ALA A 789 -68.96 16.21 4.93
CA ALA A 789 -67.87 17.03 4.34
C ALA A 789 -67.39 18.06 5.44
N GLN A 790 -66.63 19.10 5.03
CA GLN A 790 -66.25 20.33 5.78
C GLN A 790 -65.18 20.13 6.89
N ARG A 791 -64.27 21.08 7.15
CA ARG A 791 -64.42 22.57 7.13
C ARG A 791 -63.27 23.35 6.45
N ASP A 792 -63.56 24.63 6.26
CA ASP A 792 -62.92 25.61 5.36
C ASP A 792 -61.98 26.62 6.07
N SER A 793 -61.23 27.43 5.28
CA SER A 793 -60.68 28.77 5.62
C SER A 793 -60.27 29.54 4.34
N ILE A 794 -60.27 30.88 4.37
CA ILE A 794 -60.38 31.81 3.19
C ILE A 794 -59.50 33.08 3.43
N ALA A 795 -58.94 33.86 2.48
CA ALA A 795 -58.87 33.84 1.00
C ALA A 795 -57.40 33.61 0.52
N SER A 796 -56.67 34.31 -0.38
CA SER A 796 -56.74 35.51 -1.28
C SER A 796 -55.50 35.43 -2.25
N ILE A 797 -55.17 36.17 -3.33
CA ILE A 797 -55.64 37.23 -4.28
C ILE A 797 -54.52 37.26 -5.40
N GLY A 798 -54.61 37.71 -6.68
CA GLY A 798 -55.63 38.35 -7.52
C GLY A 798 -55.13 39.68 -8.15
N GLY A 799 -54.92 39.89 -9.47
CA GLY A 799 -54.90 38.99 -10.65
C GLY A 799 -54.89 39.77 -12.01
N ASN A 800 -54.67 39.06 -13.13
CA ASN A 800 -54.98 39.42 -14.56
C ASN A 800 -54.18 40.48 -15.37
N MET A 801 -53.69 40.10 -16.58
CA MET A 801 -53.94 40.76 -17.91
C MET A 801 -53.12 40.15 -19.09
N SER A 802 -53.41 40.54 -20.35
CA SER A 802 -52.89 39.91 -21.58
C SER A 802 -52.76 40.84 -22.83
N ALA A 803 -51.88 40.45 -23.77
CA ALA A 803 -51.86 40.74 -25.23
C ALA A 803 -51.35 42.10 -25.83
N ALA A 804 -50.27 41.97 -26.61
CA ALA A 804 -49.81 42.62 -27.87
C ALA A 804 -50.29 44.01 -28.38
N GLN A 805 -49.34 44.80 -28.94
CA GLN A 805 -49.46 45.53 -30.23
C GLN A 805 -48.08 46.03 -30.79
N ASN A 806 -48.06 46.57 -32.03
CA ASN A 806 -46.86 46.94 -32.84
C ASN A 806 -46.76 48.46 -33.13
N LEU A 807 -45.58 49.00 -33.53
CA LEU A 807 -45.34 49.78 -34.79
C LEU A 807 -43.99 50.57 -34.95
N SER A 808 -43.22 50.23 -35.99
CA SER A 808 -42.55 51.10 -37.01
C SER A 808 -41.31 52.02 -36.77
N ARG A 809 -40.37 51.96 -37.76
CA ARG A 809 -39.44 53.02 -38.33
C ARG A 809 -38.18 53.43 -37.54
N HIS A 810 -36.95 53.22 -38.10
CA HIS A 810 -36.08 54.14 -38.92
C HIS A 810 -35.43 55.29 -38.09
N ASP A 811 -34.14 55.66 -38.21
CA ASP A 811 -33.27 55.75 -39.41
C ASP A 811 -31.72 55.54 -39.18
N THR A 812 -30.93 55.77 -40.23
CA THR A 812 -29.45 55.71 -40.42
C THR A 812 -28.59 56.73 -39.61
N MET A 813 -27.24 56.77 -39.54
CA MET A 813 -26.11 56.04 -40.20
C MET A 813 -24.74 56.21 -39.46
N ASN A 814 -23.80 55.27 -39.70
CA ASN A 814 -22.32 55.42 -39.81
C ASN A 814 -21.43 55.80 -38.58
N GLY A 815 -20.21 55.22 -38.50
CA GLY A 815 -19.14 55.62 -37.56
C GLY A 815 -18.27 54.49 -36.95
N THR A 816 -17.04 54.29 -37.47
CA THR A 816 -16.03 53.32 -36.97
C THR A 816 -15.28 53.77 -35.71
N VAL A 817 -14.91 52.84 -34.81
CA VAL A 817 -13.57 52.69 -34.14
C VAL A 817 -13.55 51.44 -33.21
N GLN A 818 -12.38 51.11 -32.64
CA GLN A 818 -12.01 49.85 -31.97
C GLN A 818 -12.34 49.75 -30.44
N LYS A 819 -12.07 48.57 -29.86
CA LYS A 819 -11.84 48.22 -28.42
C LYS A 819 -11.24 49.35 -27.55
N PRO A 820 -11.32 49.31 -26.18
CA PRO A 820 -11.83 48.28 -25.23
C PRO A 820 -12.77 48.96 -24.17
N PRO A 821 -12.75 48.73 -22.82
CA PRO A 821 -12.43 47.57 -21.95
C PRO A 821 -13.61 47.17 -21.00
N SER A 822 -13.37 46.31 -19.99
CA SER A 822 -14.40 45.81 -19.05
C SER A 822 -14.05 45.98 -17.55
N LEU A 823 -14.94 46.64 -16.80
CA LEU A 823 -15.03 46.82 -15.33
C LEU A 823 -16.51 47.21 -15.01
N SER A 824 -17.14 47.01 -13.86
CA SER A 824 -16.77 46.41 -12.56
C SER A 824 -18.03 46.13 -11.69
N SER A 825 -17.85 46.03 -10.35
CA SER A 825 -18.81 46.03 -9.21
C SER A 825 -19.04 44.65 -8.56
N SER A 826 -19.44 44.49 -7.28
CA SER A 826 -19.40 45.36 -6.06
C SER A 826 -19.97 44.55 -4.86
N SER A 827 -19.60 44.71 -3.59
CA SER A 827 -18.46 45.36 -2.90
C SER A 827 -18.55 45.08 -1.38
N SER A 828 -17.48 45.21 -0.59
CA SER A 828 -17.56 45.32 0.88
C SER A 828 -16.39 46.14 1.47
N PRO A 829 -16.56 46.84 2.62
CA PRO A 829 -15.63 47.86 3.15
C PRO A 829 -14.79 47.37 4.36
N ALA A 830 -13.83 48.12 4.93
CA ALA A 830 -12.89 49.16 4.46
C ALA A 830 -11.83 49.43 5.58
N HIS A 831 -10.68 50.02 5.25
CA HIS A 831 -9.60 50.39 6.20
C HIS A 831 -9.55 51.90 6.53
N PRO A 832 -8.93 52.30 7.65
CA PRO A 832 -8.34 53.63 7.84
C PRO A 832 -6.80 53.65 7.62
N ALA A 833 -6.33 54.78 7.10
CA ALA A 833 -5.02 55.12 6.53
C ALA A 833 -3.73 54.93 7.37
N ILE A 834 -2.58 54.97 6.67
CA ILE A 834 -1.23 55.25 7.21
C ILE A 834 -0.62 56.46 6.44
N PRO A 835 -0.21 57.53 7.14
CA PRO A 835 0.80 58.48 6.69
C PRO A 835 2.13 58.35 7.49
N PRO A 836 3.27 58.93 7.03
CA PRO A 836 4.62 58.48 7.42
C PRO A 836 5.35 59.40 8.41
N LEU A 837 6.38 58.86 9.10
CA LEU A 837 7.76 59.40 9.15
C LEU A 837 8.74 58.60 10.03
N ASN A 838 10.03 58.85 9.82
CA ASN A 838 11.20 58.62 10.68
C ASN A 838 11.51 57.21 11.22
N ARG A 839 12.59 56.62 10.69
CA ARG A 839 13.63 55.98 11.51
C ARG A 839 15.03 56.32 11.01
N GLN A 840 15.84 56.84 11.93
CA GLN A 840 17.31 56.80 11.92
C GLN A 840 17.75 55.34 12.24
N ASP A 841 18.95 54.86 11.93
CA ASP A 841 20.19 55.54 11.52
C ASP A 841 20.86 54.90 10.28
N THR A 842 21.80 55.64 9.68
CA THR A 842 22.74 55.18 8.63
C THR A 842 23.93 54.41 9.25
N PHE A 843 24.70 53.61 8.52
CA PHE A 843 25.80 54.08 7.66
C PHE A 843 26.33 53.02 6.67
N SER A 844 27.12 53.48 5.69
CA SER A 844 27.72 52.65 4.65
C SER A 844 29.09 53.19 4.20
N LEU A 845 29.92 52.28 3.67
CA LEU A 845 31.07 52.48 2.76
C LEU A 845 32.42 53.05 3.28
N LYS A 846 33.50 52.42 2.76
CA LYS A 846 34.95 52.77 2.84
C LYS A 846 35.58 52.54 4.22
N GLN A 847 36.87 52.19 4.38
CA GLN A 847 38.01 51.93 3.47
C GLN A 847 38.98 50.92 4.18
N SER A 848 40.11 50.40 3.67
CA SER A 848 40.95 50.65 2.48
C SER A 848 41.82 49.41 2.14
N VAL A 849 42.45 49.39 0.96
CA VAL A 849 43.54 48.43 0.64
C VAL A 849 44.84 48.83 1.36
N ARG A 850 45.51 47.86 1.99
CA ARG A 850 46.93 47.85 2.43
C ARG A 850 47.38 46.38 2.42
N SER A 851 48.23 45.95 1.48
CA SER A 851 49.71 46.08 1.44
C SER A 851 50.42 45.05 2.32
N LEU A 852 51.27 44.24 1.69
CA LEU A 852 51.99 43.11 2.30
C LEU A 852 52.99 43.55 3.39
N SER A 853 53.20 42.65 4.36
CA SER A 853 54.38 42.60 5.24
C SER A 853 54.71 41.13 5.53
N GLU A 854 55.99 40.81 5.67
CA GLU A 854 56.52 39.44 5.63
C GLU A 854 56.40 38.67 6.96
N GLU A 855 56.47 37.33 6.87
CA GLU A 855 56.82 36.31 7.87
C GLU A 855 56.22 36.42 9.31
N THR A 856 55.63 35.34 9.84
CA THR A 856 56.33 34.07 10.11
C THR A 856 55.37 32.88 10.10
N GLY A 857 55.93 31.67 9.96
CA GLY A 857 55.17 30.45 9.65
C GLY A 857 54.40 29.83 10.83
N ALA A 858 53.15 29.43 10.57
CA ALA A 858 52.43 28.41 11.28
C ALA A 858 51.59 27.60 10.27
N GLU A 859 51.72 26.28 10.27
CA GLU A 859 50.97 25.42 9.33
C GLU A 859 49.47 25.44 9.67
N LYS A 860 48.62 25.54 8.63
CA LYS A 860 47.18 25.26 8.80
C LYS A 860 46.97 23.73 8.80
N PRO A 861 46.11 23.20 9.67
CA PRO A 861 45.81 21.77 9.69
C PRO A 861 45.23 21.31 8.35
N SER A 862 45.56 20.09 7.92
CA SER A 862 45.32 19.64 6.55
C SER A 862 43.88 19.19 6.28
N SER A 863 43.09 18.99 7.34
CA SER A 863 41.73 18.44 7.30
C SER A 863 40.79 19.08 8.33
N ILE A 864 39.49 19.08 8.03
CA ILE A 864 38.40 19.48 8.93
C ILE A 864 38.22 18.44 10.05
N LEU A 865 38.34 17.14 9.76
CA LEU A 865 38.33 16.06 10.75
C LEU A 865 39.60 16.04 11.65
N GLU A 866 40.68 16.71 11.23
CA GLU A 866 41.86 17.00 12.07
C GLU A 866 41.66 18.21 13.00
N SER A 867 40.61 19.03 12.80
CA SER A 867 40.37 20.26 13.57
C SER A 867 39.84 20.04 15.00
N ALA A 868 39.84 21.11 15.79
CA ALA A 868 39.26 21.12 17.14
C ALA A 868 37.74 20.90 17.14
N GLU A 869 37.01 21.26 16.08
CA GLU A 869 35.56 21.06 15.98
C GLU A 869 35.19 19.58 15.86
N ALA A 870 36.07 18.77 15.27
CA ALA A 870 35.91 17.31 15.23
C ALA A 870 36.22 16.61 16.56
N HIS A 871 36.79 17.32 17.55
CA HIS A 871 37.21 16.75 18.83
C HIS A 871 36.09 16.79 19.89
N MET A 872 34.92 16.24 19.54
CA MET A 872 33.73 16.26 20.40
C MET A 872 33.91 15.46 21.71
N SER A 873 33.42 16.03 22.81
CA SER A 873 33.27 15.36 24.10
C SER A 873 31.85 14.84 24.26
N ALA A 874 31.70 13.69 24.94
CA ALA A 874 30.40 13.26 25.47
C ALA A 874 29.84 14.34 26.41
N GLU A 875 28.51 14.45 26.49
CA GLU A 875 27.84 15.28 27.50
C GLU A 875 27.78 14.56 28.84
N SER A 876 28.10 15.27 29.93
CA SER A 876 28.04 14.72 31.28
C SER A 876 26.60 14.55 31.77
N LEU A 877 26.40 13.60 32.68
CA LEU A 877 25.10 13.26 33.25
C LEU A 877 24.38 14.47 33.86
N ASP A 878 25.11 15.42 34.45
CA ASP A 878 24.54 16.66 34.99
C ASP A 878 23.95 17.59 33.93
N LYS A 879 24.56 17.70 32.75
CA LYS A 879 23.96 18.44 31.62
C LYS A 879 22.71 17.73 31.10
N LEU A 880 22.71 16.40 31.12
CA LEU A 880 21.57 15.58 30.71
C LEU A 880 20.41 15.64 31.74
N ARG A 881 20.71 15.82 33.04
CA ARG A 881 19.72 16.06 34.11
C ARG A 881 18.95 17.37 33.91
N ASP A 882 19.59 18.41 33.39
CA ASP A 882 18.94 19.68 33.04
C ASP A 882 18.09 19.62 31.77
N HIS A 883 18.10 18.50 31.04
CA HIS A 883 17.27 18.37 29.85
C HIS A 883 15.77 18.51 30.15
N LYS A 884 15.08 19.31 29.34
CA LYS A 884 13.70 19.80 29.57
C LYS A 884 12.67 18.70 29.87
N TYR A 885 12.88 17.48 29.38
CA TYR A 885 12.01 16.33 29.70
C TYR A 885 12.28 15.74 31.09
N VAL A 886 13.55 15.65 31.51
CA VAL A 886 13.94 15.13 32.84
C VAL A 886 13.45 16.07 33.93
N GLN A 887 13.75 17.36 33.81
CA GLN A 887 13.25 18.42 34.70
C GLN A 887 11.71 18.40 34.82
N LYS A 888 10.99 18.14 33.71
CA LYS A 888 9.52 18.02 33.72
C LYS A 888 9.00 16.79 34.47
N VAL A 889 9.72 15.67 34.49
CA VAL A 889 9.36 14.49 35.30
C VAL A 889 9.65 14.75 36.78
N MET A 890 10.81 15.32 37.12
CA MET A 890 11.18 15.65 38.49
C MET A 890 10.20 16.63 39.15
N ALA A 891 9.82 17.71 38.44
CA ALA A 891 8.82 18.67 38.90
C ALA A 891 7.41 18.05 39.08
N LYS A 892 7.10 16.96 38.36
CA LYS A 892 5.84 16.22 38.51
C LYS A 892 5.88 15.28 39.73
N MET A 893 7.01 14.61 39.96
CA MET A 893 7.23 13.76 41.14
C MET A 893 7.01 14.57 42.44
N GLU A 894 7.66 15.74 42.55
CA GLU A 894 7.53 16.61 43.73
C GLU A 894 6.08 17.10 43.93
N LYS A 895 5.38 17.46 42.85
CA LYS A 895 3.97 17.86 42.92
C LYS A 895 3.05 16.74 43.42
N ASP A 896 3.26 15.52 42.94
CA ASP A 896 2.46 14.36 43.36
C ASP A 896 2.76 13.98 44.83
N LEU A 897 4.02 14.07 45.27
CA LEU A 897 4.44 13.87 46.68
C LEU A 897 3.80 14.91 47.62
N GLN A 898 3.82 16.19 47.25
CA GLN A 898 3.14 17.25 48.02
C GLN A 898 1.63 17.02 48.08
N SER A 899 1.01 16.51 47.01
CA SER A 899 -0.41 16.14 47.00
C SER A 899 -0.70 14.94 47.90
N LEU A 900 0.23 14.00 48.02
CA LEU A 900 0.10 12.83 48.89
C LEU A 900 0.21 13.20 50.38
N ARG A 901 1.18 14.04 50.75
CA ARG A 901 1.31 14.58 52.12
C ARG A 901 0.02 15.28 52.55
N LYS A 902 -0.44 16.24 51.74
CA LYS A 902 -1.70 16.98 51.92
C LYS A 902 -2.97 16.09 51.93
N LYS A 903 -2.93 14.85 51.44
CA LYS A 903 -4.00 13.85 51.60
C LYS A 903 -3.99 13.29 53.03
N TYR A 904 -2.85 12.82 53.53
CA TYR A 904 -2.76 12.22 54.86
C TYR A 904 -2.88 13.24 55.99
N ASP A 905 -2.40 14.47 55.81
CA ASP A 905 -2.57 15.52 56.80
C ASP A 905 -4.06 15.85 57.01
N LYS A 906 -4.84 15.93 55.94
CA LYS A 906 -6.31 16.07 55.99
C LYS A 906 -7.06 14.86 56.56
N LEU A 907 -6.43 13.68 56.61
CA LEU A 907 -6.99 12.51 57.31
C LEU A 907 -6.73 12.60 58.81
N LYS A 908 -5.51 13.01 59.21
CA LYS A 908 -5.14 13.29 60.61
C LYS A 908 -6.04 14.38 61.22
N GLU A 909 -6.26 15.49 60.51
CA GLU A 909 -7.17 16.58 60.92
C GLU A 909 -8.62 16.10 61.15
N LYS A 910 -9.15 15.27 60.22
CA LYS A 910 -10.50 14.72 60.34
C LYS A 910 -10.65 13.77 61.52
N GLU A 911 -9.68 12.89 61.75
CA GLU A 911 -9.72 11.96 62.88
C GLU A 911 -9.59 12.72 64.21
N MET A 912 -8.70 13.74 64.29
CA MET A 912 -8.60 14.62 65.45
C MET A 912 -9.95 15.28 65.78
N SER A 913 -10.65 15.84 64.78
CA SER A 913 -11.98 16.44 64.97
C SER A 913 -13.05 15.41 65.40
N LEU A 914 -12.99 14.19 64.85
CA LEU A 914 -13.89 13.10 65.22
C LEU A 914 -13.65 12.59 66.65
N ILE A 915 -12.40 12.58 67.11
CA ILE A 915 -12.02 12.21 68.48
C ILE A 915 -12.43 13.29 69.47
N GLN A 916 -12.13 14.57 69.21
CA GLN A 916 -12.61 15.68 70.06
C GLN A 916 -14.14 15.61 70.24
N GLN A 917 -14.90 15.41 69.14
CA GLN A 917 -16.36 15.28 69.22
C GLN A 917 -16.84 14.01 69.97
N LYS A 918 -15.99 12.99 70.17
CA LYS A 918 -16.29 11.83 71.03
C LYS A 918 -15.92 12.13 72.49
N GLU A 919 -14.78 12.77 72.74
CA GLU A 919 -14.36 13.21 74.09
C GLU A 919 -15.39 14.19 74.68
N ASP A 920 -15.79 15.22 73.94
CA ASP A 920 -16.83 16.18 74.33
C ASP A 920 -18.15 15.48 74.71
N LYS A 921 -18.53 14.43 73.97
CA LYS A 921 -19.73 13.62 74.25
C LYS A 921 -19.60 12.78 75.51
N ILE A 922 -18.42 12.21 75.78
CA ILE A 922 -18.16 11.45 77.01
C ILE A 922 -18.19 12.39 78.22
N ILE A 923 -17.52 13.54 78.13
CA ILE A 923 -17.49 14.57 79.17
C ILE A 923 -18.92 15.08 79.45
N HIS A 924 -19.67 15.46 78.42
CA HIS A 924 -21.04 15.97 78.60
C HIS A 924 -22.01 14.88 79.10
N ALA A 925 -21.83 13.62 78.70
CA ALA A 925 -22.58 12.49 79.28
C ALA A 925 -22.24 12.28 80.77
N GLN A 926 -20.98 12.41 81.16
CA GLN A 926 -20.51 12.33 82.54
C GLN A 926 -21.07 13.48 83.39
N GLU A 927 -21.06 14.73 82.90
CA GLU A 927 -21.71 15.86 83.55
C GLU A 927 -23.21 15.65 83.74
N LYS A 928 -23.90 15.18 82.70
CA LYS A 928 -25.33 14.87 82.72
C LYS A 928 -25.64 13.77 83.73
N HIS A 929 -24.83 12.70 83.77
CA HIS A 929 -24.98 11.60 84.73
C HIS A 929 -24.75 12.07 86.17
N LYS A 930 -23.68 12.84 86.41
CA LYS A 930 -23.37 13.49 87.70
C LYS A 930 -24.50 14.43 88.15
N SER A 931 -25.10 15.18 87.22
CA SER A 931 -26.26 16.06 87.49
C SER A 931 -27.52 15.26 87.85
N VAL A 932 -27.79 14.14 87.16
CA VAL A 932 -28.92 13.24 87.47
C VAL A 932 -28.73 12.59 88.84
N LEU A 933 -27.56 11.99 89.11
CA LEU A 933 -27.21 11.39 90.39
C LEU A 933 -27.40 12.40 91.53
N ALA A 934 -26.79 13.59 91.43
CA ALA A 934 -26.93 14.65 92.45
C ALA A 934 -28.40 15.04 92.70
N LYS A 935 -29.26 15.06 91.67
CA LYS A 935 -30.70 15.32 91.80
C LYS A 935 -31.44 14.17 92.49
N THR A 936 -31.11 12.90 92.24
CA THR A 936 -31.68 11.76 93.00
C THR A 936 -31.21 11.75 94.46
N HIS A 937 -29.92 11.97 94.73
CA HIS A 937 -29.41 11.99 96.11
C HIS A 937 -29.94 13.21 96.90
N SER A 938 -30.17 14.35 96.26
CA SER A 938 -30.88 15.50 96.85
C SER A 938 -32.32 15.15 97.25
N LYS A 939 -33.06 14.40 96.42
CA LYS A 939 -34.41 13.91 96.75
C LYS A 939 -34.39 12.89 97.90
N LEU A 940 -33.43 11.96 97.92
CA LEU A 940 -33.27 10.96 98.99
C LEU A 940 -32.90 11.61 100.33
N SER A 941 -31.94 12.55 100.33
CA SER A 941 -31.50 13.30 101.51
C SER A 941 -32.61 14.15 102.17
N LYS A 942 -33.68 14.48 101.42
CA LYS A 942 -34.86 15.19 101.94
C LYS A 942 -35.93 14.25 102.52
N LYS A 943 -35.78 12.92 102.43
CA LYS A 943 -36.81 11.94 102.82
C LYS A 943 -36.44 11.05 104.02
N SER A 944 -35.24 11.20 104.61
CA SER A 944 -34.76 10.44 105.77
C SER A 944 -34.83 11.25 107.08
N SER A 945 -35.37 10.65 108.14
CA SER A 945 -35.57 11.30 109.45
C SER A 945 -34.42 11.15 110.46
N SER A 946 -33.39 10.32 110.19
CA SER A 946 -32.24 10.15 111.10
C SER A 946 -30.91 10.63 110.47
N THR A 947 -29.99 11.10 111.32
CA THR A 947 -28.68 11.62 110.88
C THR A 947 -27.79 10.55 110.25
N GLU A 948 -27.83 9.32 110.76
CA GLU A 948 -27.01 8.20 110.26
C GLU A 948 -27.42 7.75 108.86
N THR A 949 -28.73 7.57 108.62
CA THR A 949 -29.23 7.16 107.30
C THR A 949 -28.89 8.20 106.22
N ARG A 950 -28.89 9.49 106.58
CA ARG A 950 -28.46 10.59 105.72
C ARG A 950 -26.97 10.53 105.37
N ASN A 951 -26.12 10.12 106.31
CA ASN A 951 -24.68 9.97 106.10
C ASN A 951 -24.33 8.70 105.30
N LEU A 952 -25.05 7.59 105.52
CA LEU A 952 -24.88 6.38 104.73
C LEU A 952 -25.30 6.58 103.26
N ALA A 953 -26.40 7.30 103.03
CA ALA A 953 -26.84 7.68 101.68
C ALA A 953 -25.86 8.62 100.96
N LYS A 954 -25.16 9.51 101.70
CA LYS A 954 -24.06 10.31 101.17
C LYS A 954 -22.87 9.45 100.75
N ARG A 955 -22.36 8.58 101.65
CA ARG A 955 -21.21 7.72 101.33
C ARG A 955 -21.48 6.82 100.11
N LYS A 956 -22.69 6.26 100.00
CA LYS A 956 -23.06 5.48 98.80
C LYS A 956 -23.08 6.35 97.54
N SER A 957 -23.67 7.54 97.59
CA SER A 957 -23.63 8.51 96.48
C SER A 957 -22.20 8.84 96.02
N GLU A 958 -21.28 9.00 96.97
CA GLU A 958 -19.89 9.37 96.73
C GLU A 958 -19.14 8.24 95.99
N VAL A 959 -19.37 6.98 96.39
CA VAL A 959 -18.87 5.78 95.72
C VAL A 959 -19.50 5.58 94.34
N ASP A 960 -20.83 5.72 94.20
CA ASP A 960 -21.54 5.59 92.93
C ASP A 960 -21.02 6.63 91.90
N ILE A 961 -20.72 7.85 92.36
CA ILE A 961 -20.11 8.91 91.54
C ILE A 961 -18.64 8.59 91.19
N GLN A 962 -17.84 8.12 92.14
CA GLN A 962 -16.44 7.73 91.89
C GLN A 962 -16.33 6.57 90.89
N SER A 963 -17.18 5.54 91.02
CA SER A 963 -17.28 4.43 90.06
C SER A 963 -17.64 4.93 88.66
N SER A 964 -18.64 5.81 88.54
CA SER A 964 -19.01 6.41 87.26
C SER A 964 -17.92 7.33 86.67
N ILE A 965 -17.07 7.94 87.49
CA ILE A 965 -15.89 8.69 87.01
C ILE A 965 -14.83 7.71 86.47
N ALA A 966 -14.51 6.65 87.20
CA ALA A 966 -13.51 5.66 86.80
C ALA A 966 -13.88 4.94 85.49
N GLU A 967 -15.15 4.55 85.32
CA GLU A 967 -15.64 3.97 84.07
C GLU A 967 -15.49 4.91 82.86
N ASN A 968 -15.77 6.21 83.04
CA ASN A 968 -15.69 7.17 81.94
C ASN A 968 -14.23 7.55 81.63
N GLN A 969 -13.35 7.56 82.64
CA GLN A 969 -11.91 7.67 82.42
C GLN A 969 -11.39 6.48 81.61
N SER A 970 -11.75 5.24 81.98
CA SER A 970 -11.35 4.05 81.22
C SER A 970 -11.79 4.10 79.74
N LYS A 971 -13.00 4.62 79.47
CA LYS A 971 -13.53 4.82 78.10
C LYS A 971 -12.80 5.95 77.34
N LEU A 972 -12.31 6.97 78.05
CA LEU A 972 -11.48 8.04 77.49
C LEU A 972 -10.07 7.52 77.15
N ASP A 973 -9.46 6.75 78.05
CA ASP A 973 -8.13 6.16 77.87
C ASP A 973 -8.14 5.14 76.70
N GLU A 974 -9.19 4.32 76.58
CA GLU A 974 -9.40 3.43 75.42
C GLU A 974 -9.58 4.21 74.10
N LEU A 975 -10.33 5.32 74.13
CA LEU A 975 -10.55 6.17 72.97
C LEU A 975 -9.24 6.82 72.49
N GLN A 976 -8.43 7.35 73.43
CA GLN A 976 -7.12 7.93 73.12
C GLN A 976 -6.11 6.88 72.62
N LYS A 977 -6.16 5.65 73.16
CA LYS A 977 -5.37 4.51 72.65
C LYS A 977 -5.82 4.06 71.26
N SER A 978 -7.12 4.10 70.96
CA SER A 978 -7.66 3.83 69.62
C SER A 978 -7.20 4.88 68.60
N TYR A 979 -7.26 6.17 68.97
CA TYR A 979 -6.75 7.29 68.19
C TYR A 979 -5.24 7.17 67.91
N ALA A 980 -4.45 6.82 68.93
CA ALA A 980 -3.01 6.62 68.81
C ALA A 980 -2.65 5.61 67.71
N ASN A 981 -3.29 4.44 67.72
CA ASN A 981 -3.10 3.40 66.71
C ASN A 981 -3.48 3.88 65.30
N THR A 982 -4.59 4.64 65.17
CA THR A 982 -5.07 5.15 63.88
C THR A 982 -4.14 6.21 63.27
N ILE A 983 -3.64 7.16 64.08
CA ILE A 983 -2.68 8.18 63.60
C ILE A 983 -1.34 7.54 63.23
N PHE A 984 -0.87 6.55 64.00
CA PHE A 984 0.32 5.76 63.66
C PHE A 984 0.13 4.98 62.34
N ALA A 985 -1.03 4.35 62.14
CA ALA A 985 -1.36 3.67 60.89
C ALA A 985 -1.35 4.63 59.68
N PHE A 986 -1.93 5.83 59.79
CA PHE A 986 -1.87 6.83 58.72
C PHE A 986 -0.44 7.33 58.45
N ALA A 987 0.41 7.50 59.47
CA ALA A 987 1.81 7.88 59.26
C ALA A 987 2.61 6.78 58.55
N LYS A 988 2.37 5.51 58.89
CA LYS A 988 2.93 4.33 58.24
C LYS A 988 2.43 4.16 56.80
N GLU A 989 1.14 4.38 56.54
CA GLU A 989 0.56 4.35 55.19
C GLU A 989 1.10 5.51 54.33
N GLN A 990 1.28 6.70 54.90
CA GLN A 990 1.92 7.83 54.23
C GLN A 990 3.36 7.51 53.81
N LEU A 991 4.20 6.99 54.72
CA LEU A 991 5.58 6.61 54.39
C LEU A 991 5.64 5.57 53.26
N LYS A 992 4.78 4.56 53.30
CA LYS A 992 4.68 3.57 52.21
C LYS A 992 4.25 4.23 50.89
N GLY A 993 3.21 5.05 50.92
CA GLY A 993 2.72 5.73 49.72
C GLY A 993 3.76 6.69 49.12
N GLU A 994 4.61 7.33 49.95
CA GLU A 994 5.75 8.10 49.46
C GLU A 994 6.81 7.19 48.83
N ALA A 995 7.12 6.03 49.44
CA ALA A 995 8.06 5.05 48.88
C ALA A 995 7.62 4.51 47.51
N ASP A 996 6.39 4.00 47.41
CA ASP A 996 5.77 3.49 46.17
C ASP A 996 5.79 4.56 45.06
N LEU A 997 5.66 5.84 45.43
CA LEU A 997 5.68 6.97 44.50
C LEU A 997 7.09 7.38 44.07
N TYR A 998 8.08 7.34 44.97
CA TYR A 998 9.49 7.57 44.65
C TYR A 998 10.03 6.49 43.70
N GLU A 999 9.78 5.21 43.98
CA GLU A 999 10.21 4.09 43.12
C GLU A 999 9.59 4.18 41.72
N LYS A 1000 8.28 4.44 41.67
CA LYS A 1000 7.57 4.65 40.40
C LYS A 1000 8.08 5.85 39.60
N TYR A 1001 8.58 6.90 40.25
CA TYR A 1001 9.15 8.06 39.55
C TYR A 1001 10.65 7.91 39.25
N HIS A 1002 11.40 7.13 40.01
CA HIS A 1002 12.79 6.78 39.71
C HIS A 1002 12.92 6.22 38.29
N GLU A 1003 12.12 5.21 37.94
CA GLU A 1003 12.15 4.60 36.60
C GLU A 1003 11.68 5.57 35.50
N GLN A 1004 10.78 6.52 35.81
CA GLN A 1004 10.37 7.57 34.87
C GLN A 1004 11.42 8.67 34.69
N VAL A 1005 12.24 8.96 35.70
CA VAL A 1005 13.33 9.95 35.63
C VAL A 1005 14.52 9.35 34.88
N TYR A 1006 14.99 8.16 35.28
CA TYR A 1006 16.09 7.48 34.60
C TYR A 1006 15.72 7.07 33.18
N GLY A 1007 14.50 6.57 32.94
CA GLY A 1007 13.96 6.32 31.59
C GLY A 1007 13.62 7.59 30.77
N ALA A 1008 13.80 8.79 31.33
CA ALA A 1008 13.80 10.06 30.57
C ALA A 1008 15.23 10.59 30.34
N LEU A 1009 16.14 10.34 31.28
CA LEU A 1009 17.56 10.67 31.22
C LEU A 1009 18.29 9.80 30.18
N GLU A 1010 18.02 8.50 30.15
CA GLU A 1010 18.40 7.52 29.12
C GLU A 1010 18.05 8.03 27.70
N LYS A 1011 16.82 8.55 27.53
CA LYS A 1011 16.34 9.07 26.25
C LYS A 1011 16.99 10.39 25.86
N ALA A 1012 17.36 11.23 26.83
CA ALA A 1012 18.16 12.42 26.59
C ALA A 1012 19.60 12.04 26.18
N MET A 1013 20.20 11.06 26.87
CA MET A 1013 21.52 10.51 26.57
C MET A 1013 21.58 9.96 25.14
N HIS A 1014 20.69 9.05 24.75
CA HIS A 1014 20.68 8.50 23.39
C HIS A 1014 20.44 9.56 22.30
N ALA A 1015 19.59 10.56 22.56
CA ALA A 1015 19.35 11.66 21.62
C ALA A 1015 20.60 12.53 21.43
N SER A 1016 21.31 12.84 22.52
CA SER A 1016 22.59 13.57 22.50
C SER A 1016 23.67 12.77 21.78
N GLN A 1017 23.89 11.51 22.18
CA GLN A 1017 24.88 10.60 21.58
C GLN A 1017 24.68 10.46 20.07
N SER A 1018 23.44 10.22 19.61
CA SER A 1018 23.13 10.12 18.17
C SER A 1018 23.33 11.47 17.44
N GLY A 1019 22.98 12.59 18.08
CA GLY A 1019 23.24 13.93 17.52
C GLY A 1019 24.73 14.21 17.32
N GLN A 1020 25.58 13.81 18.27
CA GLN A 1020 27.04 13.94 18.15
C GLN A 1020 27.61 13.05 17.04
N GLN A 1021 27.17 11.79 16.92
CA GLN A 1021 27.55 10.91 15.81
C GLN A 1021 27.14 11.49 14.43
N GLN A 1022 25.93 12.06 14.32
CA GLN A 1022 25.44 12.72 13.11
C GLN A 1022 26.24 13.99 12.77
N HIS A 1023 26.69 14.74 13.77
CA HIS A 1023 27.54 15.91 13.54
C HIS A 1023 28.92 15.53 12.97
N LEU A 1024 29.58 14.50 13.51
CA LEU A 1024 30.83 13.96 12.94
C LEU A 1024 30.65 13.48 11.49
N GLN A 1025 29.51 12.86 11.17
CA GLN A 1025 29.19 12.48 9.79
C GLN A 1025 29.07 13.70 8.88
N SER A 1026 28.36 14.75 9.32
CA SER A 1026 28.21 16.00 8.55
C SER A 1026 29.55 16.70 8.29
N LEU A 1027 30.51 16.66 9.22
CA LEU A 1027 31.86 17.20 9.01
C LEU A 1027 32.62 16.41 7.94
N HIS A 1028 32.54 15.07 7.93
CA HIS A 1028 33.11 14.24 6.87
C HIS A 1028 32.45 14.50 5.51
N ASP A 1029 31.12 14.61 5.47
CA ASP A 1029 30.38 14.84 4.22
C ASP A 1029 30.71 16.22 3.61
N GLN A 1030 30.91 17.24 4.47
CA GLN A 1030 31.41 18.57 4.06
C GLN A 1030 32.85 18.51 3.51
N GLU A 1031 33.74 17.76 4.18
CA GLU A 1031 35.13 17.58 3.76
C GLU A 1031 35.26 16.84 2.43
N VAL A 1032 34.47 15.77 2.23
CA VAL A 1032 34.35 15.08 0.93
C VAL A 1032 33.78 16.01 -0.15
N SER A 1033 32.80 16.87 0.17
CA SER A 1033 32.30 17.89 -0.78
C SER A 1033 33.37 18.93 -1.15
N ALA A 1034 34.21 19.33 -0.19
CA ALA A 1034 35.32 20.25 -0.43
C ALA A 1034 36.44 19.61 -1.28
N LEU A 1035 36.75 18.32 -1.06
CA LEU A 1035 37.67 17.55 -1.90
C LEU A 1035 37.17 17.48 -3.35
N MET A 1036 35.90 17.11 -3.55
CA MET A 1036 35.31 17.01 -4.90
C MET A 1036 35.40 18.34 -5.66
N LYS A 1037 35.01 19.47 -5.04
CA LYS A 1037 35.11 20.81 -5.67
C LYS A 1037 36.56 21.21 -6.00
N ARG A 1038 37.52 20.84 -5.15
CA ARG A 1038 38.96 21.09 -5.39
C ARG A 1038 39.44 20.31 -6.62
N LEU A 1039 39.08 19.02 -6.70
CA LEU A 1039 39.43 18.14 -7.82
C LEU A 1039 38.70 18.56 -9.12
N GLU A 1040 37.44 18.97 -9.08
CA GLU A 1040 36.71 19.53 -10.23
C GLU A 1040 37.40 20.79 -10.78
N THR A 1041 37.85 21.69 -9.88
CA THR A 1041 38.56 22.91 -10.26
C THR A 1041 39.91 22.58 -10.91
N GLN A 1042 40.71 21.71 -10.28
CA GLN A 1042 41.98 21.24 -10.83
C GLN A 1042 41.79 20.52 -12.18
N THR A 1043 40.79 19.65 -12.30
CA THR A 1043 40.43 18.97 -13.55
C THR A 1043 40.16 19.98 -14.66
N LYS A 1044 39.43 21.06 -14.37
CA LYS A 1044 39.10 22.10 -15.33
C LYS A 1044 40.34 22.88 -15.79
N GLU A 1045 41.25 23.20 -14.88
CA GLU A 1045 42.51 23.88 -15.18
C GLU A 1045 43.47 22.99 -15.99
N ASP A 1046 43.65 21.73 -15.59
CA ASP A 1046 44.49 20.76 -16.29
C ASP A 1046 43.95 20.43 -17.68
N LEU A 1047 42.63 20.28 -17.86
CA LEU A 1047 42.00 20.09 -19.18
C LEU A 1047 42.23 21.29 -20.11
N VAL A 1048 42.13 22.52 -19.58
CA VAL A 1048 42.42 23.76 -20.32
C VAL A 1048 43.90 23.86 -20.69
N ASN A 1049 44.81 23.38 -19.84
CA ASN A 1049 46.25 23.40 -20.11
C ASN A 1049 46.69 22.27 -21.07
N LEU A 1050 46.09 21.08 -21.00
CA LEU A 1050 46.26 20.01 -21.98
C LEU A 1050 45.83 20.46 -23.38
N GLY A 1051 44.66 21.11 -23.50
CA GLY A 1051 44.14 21.64 -24.76
C GLY A 1051 45.00 22.74 -25.41
N LYS A 1052 45.88 23.40 -24.64
CA LYS A 1052 46.89 24.34 -25.15
C LYS A 1052 48.18 23.64 -25.59
N LYS A 1053 48.51 22.48 -25.02
CA LYS A 1053 49.76 21.74 -25.28
C LYS A 1053 49.66 20.74 -26.44
N HIS A 1054 48.55 20.01 -26.56
CA HIS A 1054 48.42 18.91 -27.53
C HIS A 1054 47.43 19.27 -28.65
N LYS A 1055 47.91 19.26 -29.90
CA LYS A 1055 47.11 19.59 -31.10
C LYS A 1055 46.47 18.37 -31.78
N ASP A 1056 47.00 17.17 -31.55
CA ASP A 1056 46.38 15.92 -32.01
C ASP A 1056 45.17 15.58 -31.12
N LYS A 1057 44.00 15.36 -31.74
CA LYS A 1057 42.77 14.95 -31.06
C LYS A 1057 42.87 13.57 -30.43
N ASN A 1058 43.56 12.62 -31.06
CA ASN A 1058 43.58 11.23 -30.62
C ASN A 1058 44.46 11.06 -29.38
N GLU A 1059 45.69 11.56 -29.42
CA GLU A 1059 46.57 11.56 -28.25
C GLU A 1059 46.02 12.46 -27.12
N LEU A 1060 45.42 13.62 -27.43
CA LEU A 1060 44.71 14.42 -26.42
C LEU A 1060 43.55 13.65 -25.77
N ALA A 1061 42.77 12.87 -26.54
CA ALA A 1061 41.70 12.04 -26.01
C ALA A 1061 42.20 10.82 -25.20
N ARG A 1062 43.45 10.40 -25.39
CA ARG A 1062 44.13 9.41 -24.55
C ARG A 1062 44.64 10.04 -23.26
N ILE A 1063 45.43 11.11 -23.34
CA ILE A 1063 46.01 11.79 -22.17
C ILE A 1063 44.90 12.32 -21.24
N LYS A 1064 43.76 12.79 -21.78
CA LYS A 1064 42.57 13.13 -20.97
C LYS A 1064 42.05 11.96 -20.13
N ARG A 1065 42.01 10.74 -20.67
CA ARG A 1065 41.60 9.53 -19.92
C ARG A 1065 42.65 9.13 -18.87
N GLU A 1066 43.94 9.19 -19.21
CA GLU A 1066 45.03 8.92 -18.25
C GLU A 1066 45.13 9.96 -17.13
N LEU A 1067 44.72 11.21 -17.38
CA LEU A 1067 44.59 12.26 -16.37
C LEU A 1067 43.36 12.02 -15.48
N GLN A 1068 42.20 11.74 -16.11
CA GLN A 1068 40.95 11.48 -15.38
C GLN A 1068 41.05 10.24 -14.48
N GLN A 1069 41.73 9.17 -14.91
CA GLN A 1069 42.01 8.00 -14.08
C GLN A 1069 42.83 8.37 -12.84
N ARG A 1070 43.96 9.08 -13.01
CA ARG A 1070 44.81 9.51 -11.88
C ARG A 1070 44.07 10.41 -10.88
N LEU A 1071 43.18 11.27 -11.36
CA LEU A 1071 42.33 12.11 -10.51
C LEU A 1071 41.29 11.29 -9.73
N ILE A 1072 40.74 10.23 -10.33
CA ILE A 1072 39.87 9.26 -9.63
C ILE A 1072 40.67 8.50 -8.57
N ASP A 1073 41.87 8.00 -8.89
CA ASP A 1073 42.73 7.27 -7.95
C ASP A 1073 43.12 8.14 -6.74
N GLN A 1074 43.45 9.42 -6.99
CA GLN A 1074 43.70 10.42 -5.96
C GLN A 1074 42.45 10.71 -5.11
N ALA A 1075 41.27 10.84 -5.74
CA ALA A 1075 40.00 11.04 -5.04
C ALA A 1075 39.66 9.87 -4.11
N VAL A 1076 39.88 8.64 -4.57
CA VAL A 1076 39.67 7.41 -3.78
C VAL A 1076 40.64 7.37 -2.59
N THR A 1077 41.92 7.69 -2.80
CA THR A 1077 42.95 7.67 -1.75
C THR A 1077 42.67 8.70 -0.65
N GLU A 1078 42.41 9.96 -1.00
CA GLU A 1078 42.08 11.01 -0.02
C GLU A 1078 40.74 10.74 0.69
N ARG A 1079 39.73 10.21 -0.02
CA ARG A 1079 38.48 9.81 0.62
C ARG A 1079 38.66 8.63 1.57
N GLN A 1080 39.49 7.64 1.24
CA GLN A 1080 39.86 6.56 2.17
C GLN A 1080 40.52 7.13 3.43
N ARG A 1081 41.46 8.09 3.31
CA ARG A 1081 42.05 8.79 4.46
C ARG A 1081 40.98 9.47 5.33
N PHE A 1082 40.03 10.21 4.74
CA PHE A 1082 38.94 10.84 5.49
C PHE A 1082 37.97 9.83 6.13
N SER A 1083 37.76 8.66 5.51
CA SER A 1083 36.95 7.59 6.10
C SER A 1083 37.64 6.93 7.29
N SER A 1084 38.93 6.59 7.19
CA SER A 1084 39.71 6.04 8.32
C SER A 1084 39.82 7.03 9.48
N LEU A 1085 39.93 8.33 9.18
CA LEU A 1085 39.94 9.37 10.21
C LEU A 1085 38.57 9.54 10.87
N LEU A 1086 37.47 9.50 10.12
CA LEU A 1086 36.11 9.48 10.66
C LEU A 1086 35.87 8.25 11.55
N GLU A 1087 36.33 7.07 11.13
CA GLU A 1087 36.21 5.82 11.89
C GLU A 1087 36.96 5.91 13.23
N LYS A 1088 38.20 6.41 13.21
CA LYS A 1088 38.96 6.69 14.44
C LYS A 1088 38.23 7.68 15.35
N ARG A 1089 37.69 8.79 14.82
CA ARG A 1089 36.93 9.78 15.59
C ARG A 1089 35.63 9.22 16.17
N LYS A 1090 34.94 8.34 15.44
CA LYS A 1090 33.75 7.63 15.94
C LYS A 1090 34.11 6.66 17.07
N ALA A 1091 35.22 5.93 16.97
CA ALA A 1091 35.69 5.05 18.05
C ALA A 1091 36.12 5.85 19.30
N GLU A 1092 36.85 6.96 19.14
CA GLU A 1092 37.19 7.89 20.22
C GLU A 1092 35.94 8.45 20.94
N LEU A 1093 34.85 8.69 20.20
CA LEU A 1093 33.60 9.23 20.73
C LEU A 1093 32.74 8.14 21.40
N GLU A 1094 32.61 6.96 20.81
CA GLU A 1094 31.80 5.86 21.35
C GLU A 1094 32.39 5.34 22.68
N SER A 1095 33.71 5.31 22.84
CA SER A 1095 34.37 5.01 24.12
C SER A 1095 33.90 5.95 25.24
N ARG A 1096 33.85 7.27 24.95
CA ARG A 1096 33.36 8.29 25.88
C ARG A 1096 31.84 8.20 26.11
N HIS A 1097 31.08 7.73 25.11
CA HIS A 1097 29.65 7.44 25.26
C HIS A 1097 29.40 6.26 26.19
N GLU A 1098 30.24 5.23 26.14
CA GLU A 1098 30.15 4.05 27.00
C GLU A 1098 30.58 4.36 28.45
N GLU A 1099 31.64 5.15 28.65
CA GLU A 1099 32.03 5.68 29.97
C GLU A 1099 30.86 6.38 30.68
N VAL A 1100 30.08 7.19 29.94
CA VAL A 1100 28.89 7.88 30.46
C VAL A 1100 27.72 6.93 30.71
N ARG A 1101 27.54 5.87 29.89
CA ARG A 1101 26.52 4.82 30.12
C ARG A 1101 26.82 4.00 31.39
N LEU A 1102 28.09 3.66 31.63
CA LEU A 1102 28.50 2.93 32.83
C LEU A 1102 28.27 3.77 34.11
N GLN A 1103 28.62 5.06 34.08
CA GLN A 1103 28.32 5.99 35.17
C GLN A 1103 26.80 6.13 35.41
N PHE A 1104 26.00 6.20 34.34
CA PHE A 1104 24.54 6.31 34.43
C PHE A 1104 23.91 5.13 35.18
N GLU A 1105 24.29 3.89 34.85
CA GLU A 1105 23.68 2.71 35.46
C GLU A 1105 24.19 2.51 36.91
N GLU A 1106 25.45 2.85 37.19
CA GLU A 1106 26.00 2.85 38.55
C GLU A 1106 25.28 3.88 39.47
N GLU A 1107 25.03 5.10 38.98
CA GLU A 1107 24.25 6.10 39.71
C GLU A 1107 22.77 5.71 39.88
N LYS A 1108 22.17 5.08 38.86
CA LYS A 1108 20.78 4.58 38.90
C LYS A 1108 20.60 3.61 40.05
N VAL A 1109 21.42 2.56 40.12
CA VAL A 1109 21.34 1.55 41.19
C VAL A 1109 21.62 2.17 42.56
N LYS A 1110 22.71 2.93 42.70
CA LYS A 1110 23.11 3.52 44.00
C LYS A 1110 22.06 4.45 44.61
N GLU A 1111 21.43 5.32 43.82
CA GLU A 1111 20.42 6.24 44.36
C GLU A 1111 19.12 5.51 44.74
N LEU A 1112 18.75 4.43 44.05
CA LEU A 1112 17.60 3.61 44.43
C LEU A 1112 17.82 2.88 45.76
N GLU A 1113 18.98 2.25 45.94
CA GLU A 1113 19.34 1.56 47.20
C GLU A 1113 19.41 2.52 48.39
N LYS A 1114 20.15 3.62 48.21
CA LYS A 1114 20.27 4.72 49.19
C LYS A 1114 18.90 5.29 49.57
N ARG A 1115 17.97 5.39 48.60
CA ARG A 1115 16.62 5.88 48.87
C ARG A 1115 15.75 4.87 49.60
N ARG A 1116 15.81 3.58 49.24
CA ARG A 1116 15.11 2.49 49.94
C ARG A 1116 15.56 2.43 51.40
N LYS A 1117 16.86 2.41 51.67
CA LYS A 1117 17.42 2.39 53.03
C LYS A 1117 16.93 3.57 53.88
N LEU A 1118 16.98 4.80 53.34
CA LEU A 1118 16.50 6.00 54.05
C LEU A 1118 14.98 5.98 54.36
N LEU A 1119 14.18 5.18 53.65
CA LEU A 1119 12.76 4.98 53.94
C LEU A 1119 12.54 3.87 55.00
N GLU A 1120 13.36 2.83 54.97
CA GLU A 1120 13.40 1.75 55.96
C GLU A 1120 13.86 2.27 57.33
N ASP A 1121 14.96 3.02 57.40
CA ASP A 1121 15.46 3.70 58.60
C ASP A 1121 14.36 4.55 59.28
N LYS A 1122 13.60 5.31 58.46
CA LYS A 1122 12.48 6.15 58.93
C LYS A 1122 11.28 5.36 59.42
N TYR A 1123 10.96 4.25 58.76
CA TYR A 1123 9.88 3.36 59.17
C TYR A 1123 10.21 2.67 60.50
N GLU A 1124 11.46 2.23 60.67
CA GLU A 1124 11.94 1.62 61.91
C GLU A 1124 11.98 2.64 63.07
N GLN A 1125 12.50 3.85 62.82
CA GLN A 1125 12.47 4.95 63.79
C GLN A 1125 11.03 5.29 64.21
N LEU A 1126 10.10 5.44 63.27
CA LEU A 1126 8.69 5.74 63.57
C LEU A 1126 8.06 4.68 64.46
N SER A 1127 8.40 3.40 64.23
CA SER A 1127 7.91 2.27 65.03
C SER A 1127 8.48 2.30 66.45
N LYS A 1128 9.80 2.50 66.60
CA LYS A 1128 10.48 2.62 67.90
C LYS A 1128 10.02 3.83 68.72
N GLU A 1129 9.72 4.96 68.08
CA GLU A 1129 9.14 6.13 68.75
C GLU A 1129 7.68 5.88 69.21
N PHE A 1130 6.92 5.04 68.51
CA PHE A 1130 5.56 4.68 68.92
C PHE A 1130 5.55 3.71 70.10
N GLU A 1131 6.42 2.69 70.08
CA GLU A 1131 6.53 1.70 71.17
C GLU A 1131 7.02 2.31 72.49
N SER A 1132 7.86 3.35 72.43
CA SER A 1132 8.45 4.00 73.60
C SER A 1132 7.57 5.09 74.23
N ASN A 1133 6.92 5.96 73.43
CA ASN A 1133 5.97 6.96 73.96
C ASN A 1133 4.93 7.40 72.90
N PRO A 1134 3.79 6.69 72.77
CA PRO A 1134 2.76 6.99 71.78
C PRO A 1134 2.28 8.45 71.82
N SER A 1135 2.00 8.96 73.02
CA SER A 1135 1.44 10.31 73.22
C SER A 1135 2.40 11.42 72.79
N GLN A 1136 3.70 11.23 73.02
CA GLN A 1136 4.73 12.18 72.60
C GLN A 1136 4.96 12.13 71.08
N LEU A 1137 4.92 10.94 70.46
CA LEU A 1137 4.98 10.82 69.01
C LEU A 1137 3.76 11.46 68.32
N ILE A 1138 2.55 11.29 68.85
CA ILE A 1138 1.35 11.92 68.29
C ILE A 1138 1.45 13.45 68.38
N ALA A 1139 1.92 13.99 69.52
CA ALA A 1139 2.17 15.42 69.66
C ALA A 1139 3.23 15.94 68.67
N LYS A 1140 4.26 15.15 68.35
CA LYS A 1140 5.27 15.44 67.32
C LYS A 1140 4.67 15.41 65.90
N LEU A 1141 3.86 14.40 65.57
CA LEU A 1141 3.18 14.22 64.29
C LEU A 1141 2.07 15.26 64.04
N MET A 1142 1.47 15.83 65.08
CA MET A 1142 0.45 16.88 64.96
C MET A 1142 1.00 18.31 65.06
N ARG A 1143 2.23 18.52 65.56
CA ARG A 1143 2.91 19.82 65.48
C ARG A 1143 3.53 20.10 64.11
N SER A 1144 3.75 19.08 63.28
CA SER A 1144 4.34 19.26 61.95
C SER A 1144 3.36 19.82 60.90
N THR A 1145 2.04 19.77 61.16
CA THR A 1145 1.03 20.39 60.28
C THR A 1145 0.89 21.90 60.52
N SER A 1146 1.12 22.39 61.74
CA SER A 1146 0.85 23.78 62.13
C SER A 1146 1.98 24.77 61.79
N SER A 1147 3.19 24.33 61.48
CA SER A 1147 4.34 25.20 61.18
C SER A 1147 4.48 25.60 59.71
N SER A 1148 3.63 25.12 58.81
CA SER A 1148 3.82 25.24 57.35
C SER A 1148 3.33 26.57 56.72
N ASN A 1149 3.09 27.62 57.52
CA ASN A 1149 2.39 28.84 57.06
C ASN A 1149 3.12 30.17 57.39
N SER A 1150 4.37 30.15 57.87
CA SER A 1150 5.05 31.38 58.34
C SER A 1150 6.58 31.41 58.12
N SER A 1151 7.06 31.21 56.89
CA SER A 1151 8.41 31.61 56.46
C SER A 1151 8.52 31.78 54.95
N GLY A 1152 8.20 32.98 54.47
CA GLY A 1152 8.60 33.44 53.13
C GLY A 1152 9.96 34.14 53.18
N ALA A 1153 10.76 33.96 52.12
CA ALA A 1153 12.08 34.57 51.87
C ALA A 1153 13.31 33.97 52.58
N SER A 1154 14.49 34.29 52.01
CA SER A 1154 15.88 33.99 52.44
C SER A 1154 16.26 32.53 52.74
N ALA A 1155 16.60 31.78 51.69
CA ALA A 1155 17.53 30.63 51.76
C ALA A 1155 18.11 30.29 50.36
N SER A 1156 18.83 31.24 49.75
CA SER A 1156 19.69 30.98 48.58
C SER A 1156 21.10 30.54 49.01
N SER A 1157 21.82 29.86 48.11
CA SER A 1157 23.24 29.46 48.22
C SER A 1157 23.66 28.63 49.44
N ALA A 1158 23.85 27.32 49.21
CA ALA A 1158 24.77 26.47 49.94
C ALA A 1158 25.41 25.49 48.93
N THR A 1159 26.43 25.96 48.22
CA THR A 1159 27.11 25.21 47.15
C THR A 1159 28.44 24.67 47.65
N ALA A 1160 28.77 23.44 47.25
CA ALA A 1160 30.07 22.77 47.40
C ALA A 1160 30.59 22.52 48.84
N ILE A 1161 30.76 21.24 49.16
CA ILE A 1161 31.96 20.77 49.85
C ILE A 1161 32.61 19.75 48.91
N ALA A 1162 33.80 20.08 48.41
CA ALA A 1162 34.64 19.13 47.70
C ALA A 1162 35.52 18.39 48.72
N PRO A 1163 35.77 17.08 48.55
CA PRO A 1163 36.82 16.39 49.28
C PRO A 1163 38.15 16.61 48.57
N THR A 1164 38.98 17.52 49.07
CA THR A 1164 40.43 17.28 49.03
C THR A 1164 40.82 16.62 50.34
N ASP A 1165 41.58 15.53 50.26
CA ASP A 1165 42.98 15.53 50.67
C ASP A 1165 43.58 14.13 50.45
N ALA A 1166 44.90 14.09 50.26
CA ALA A 1166 45.64 12.86 50.00
C ALA A 1166 46.59 12.54 51.16
N HIS A 1167 46.81 11.24 51.39
CA HIS A 1167 47.90 10.63 52.17
C HIS A 1167 48.24 11.20 53.57
N GLY A 1168 48.08 10.36 54.59
CA GLY A 1168 48.83 10.47 55.85
C GLY A 1168 49.69 9.23 56.12
N HIS A 1169 50.91 9.42 56.64
CA HIS A 1169 51.72 8.38 57.30
C HIS A 1169 52.84 9.03 58.12
N SER A 1170 52.86 8.83 59.46
CA SER A 1170 53.92 9.19 60.44
C SER A 1170 54.40 10.67 60.49
N SER A 1171 54.58 11.34 61.63
CA SER A 1171 54.78 10.92 63.03
C SER A 1171 54.16 11.96 64.01
N PRO A 1172 53.87 11.65 65.29
CA PRO A 1172 52.90 12.43 66.09
C PRO A 1172 53.50 13.34 67.19
N THR A 1173 52.72 14.34 67.65
CA THR A 1173 52.98 15.06 68.93
C THR A 1173 51.70 15.55 69.63
N ALA A 1174 51.57 15.18 70.92
CA ALA A 1174 50.87 15.83 72.06
C ALA A 1174 49.49 16.54 71.93
N LEU A 1175 48.50 15.98 72.65
CA LEU A 1175 47.69 16.60 73.73
C LEU A 1175 47.21 18.06 73.61
N LEU A 1176 45.88 18.25 73.55
CA LEU A 1176 45.09 18.71 74.71
C LEU A 1176 43.63 18.26 74.63
#